data_AF-A0A4S4LP10-F1
#
_entry.id   AF-A0A4S4LP10-F1
#
_cell.length_a   1.000
_cell.length_b   1.000
_cell.length_c   1.000
_cell.angle_alpha   90.00
_cell.angle_beta   90.00
_cell.angle_gamma   90.00
#
_symmetry.space_group_name_H-M   'P 1'
#
loop_
_entity.id
_entity.type
_entity.pdbx_description
1 polymer ?
#
loop_
_entity_poly.entity_id
_entity_poly.type
_entity_poly.pdbx_seq_one_letter_code
_entity_poly.pdbx_strand_id
1 'polypeptide(L)'
;CARPPALALRDSDDDSSEEDQDRLRPDVEAIDHDEEEDEEAAGDGAENDQGNSETSKDRLARWIPFRDLYLDKLLRADGLAEALHMDMCFRCKQFAGEYRCRDCSCSLLFCQDCVCEQHSYMPLHRIEVWTGSFFNKTCLADLGLVFQLGHGGRACCPLPSSTRSLVVVDTSGIHNVAIQFCECLDEDGAIPDLWVQVFRAGWLPATTIRPKTAFTFQLLDFYLELNWSAKTNLNDFYKTLENLTDKTGVASEFYRYRQMSLAVRIWRHLHALKRQGRGHDPAGPSATAPGALAVECAACPHPGRNLPDNWSDCPPERMWIYFMFLMVDANFRLRCKDHGIEDIELSSGWAFFVEESKYLNHVAEHAEGQGQDESTCSAEHKAILNANLRKDGYIASGVGAVLCARHAFARPNGVGDLQKGEKYCNMDYLVLSTLVLSLIHRLVLSYDIACQYSKKFDTRRLSYSEDVQVNIEAIRWAIPKKHIAVHGKNHSRFSLNFLRHVGRTYGEGIESAWNYNNPLSGATIEMGLALRHEVLDDHWNAWNWLKTVSFGSHLARSLEEALRKSEEHREAFEDHNDMYESKVTDEWTVIVQCWHINPNSKPDPFEEPVRGISLKTVQLELAQEEADVIALGTLPEHEISPSDFVQVAFELEEHQQALRDAISGFRHGVSFKISIFLGQEFFVL
;
A
#
# COMPACT_ATOMS: atom_id res chain seq x y z
N CYS A 1 -38.74 52.14 -18.56
CA CYS A 1 -38.70 53.55 -18.11
C CYS A 1 -37.49 53.78 -17.22
N ALA A 2 -36.76 54.87 -17.50
CA ALA A 2 -35.71 55.52 -16.69
C ALA A 2 -34.44 54.73 -16.35
N ARG A 3 -33.34 55.04 -17.07
CA ARG A 3 -31.96 55.03 -16.54
C ARG A 3 -31.78 56.22 -15.58
N PRO A 4 -30.97 56.08 -14.52
CA PRO A 4 -29.75 56.92 -14.40
C PRO A 4 -28.58 56.14 -13.74
N PRO A 5 -27.45 56.75 -13.33
CA PRO A 5 -26.20 56.81 -14.09
C PRO A 5 -25.02 56.04 -13.46
N ALA A 6 -23.99 55.81 -14.26
CA ALA A 6 -22.71 55.25 -13.87
C ALA A 6 -21.92 56.16 -12.91
N LEU A 7 -21.22 55.57 -11.94
CA LEU A 7 -19.98 56.11 -11.35
C LEU A 7 -19.21 55.04 -10.54
N ALA A 8 -17.93 54.91 -10.91
CA ALA A 8 -16.74 54.53 -10.14
C ALA A 8 -16.55 53.08 -9.65
N LEU A 9 -15.62 52.43 -10.36
CA LEU A 9 -14.82 51.24 -10.05
C LEU A 9 -14.20 51.25 -8.64
N ARG A 10 -14.24 50.09 -7.97
CA ARG A 10 -13.18 49.60 -7.08
C ARG A 10 -13.23 48.08 -6.98
N ASP A 11 -12.13 47.50 -7.42
CA ASP A 11 -11.68 46.12 -7.53
C ASP A 11 -12.17 45.13 -6.46
N SER A 12 -12.75 44.02 -6.95
CA SER A 12 -12.64 42.69 -6.36
C SER A 12 -12.90 41.68 -7.48
N ASP A 13 -11.84 41.24 -8.15
CA ASP A 13 -11.92 40.20 -9.16
C ASP A 13 -12.18 38.85 -8.46
N ASP A 14 -13.40 38.40 -8.68
CA ASP A 14 -13.86 37.03 -8.64
C ASP A 14 -13.75 36.55 -10.09
N ASP A 15 -12.92 35.54 -10.37
CA ASP A 15 -12.97 34.85 -11.67
C ASP A 15 -13.01 33.34 -11.44
N SER A 16 -14.17 32.80 -11.78
CA SER A 16 -14.51 31.40 -11.75
C SER A 16 -14.27 30.77 -13.12
N SER A 17 -13.79 29.53 -13.08
CA SER A 17 -13.91 28.47 -14.09
C SER A 17 -13.14 28.61 -15.39
N GLU A 18 -12.11 27.77 -15.53
CA GLU A 18 -12.06 26.80 -16.63
C GLU A 18 -11.52 25.46 -16.09
N GLU A 19 -12.14 24.40 -16.57
CA GLU A 19 -12.06 23.02 -16.11
C GLU A 19 -10.77 22.35 -16.58
N ASP A 20 -10.05 21.66 -15.70
CA ASP A 20 -9.14 20.57 -16.09
C ASP A 20 -9.57 19.28 -15.40
N GLN A 21 -10.18 18.42 -16.21
CA GLN A 21 -10.46 17.03 -15.91
C GLN A 21 -9.18 16.23 -16.16
N ASP A 22 -8.46 15.84 -15.11
CA ASP A 22 -7.65 14.63 -15.17
C ASP A 22 -7.56 13.96 -13.79
N ARG A 23 -8.57 13.14 -13.50
CA ARG A 23 -8.54 12.21 -12.36
C ARG A 23 -7.98 10.89 -12.87
N LEU A 24 -6.67 10.73 -12.72
CA LEU A 24 -5.98 9.45 -12.81
C LEU A 24 -6.65 8.42 -11.88
N ARG A 25 -7.08 7.32 -12.49
CA ARG A 25 -7.46 6.08 -11.80
C ARG A 25 -6.18 5.46 -11.20
N PRO A 26 -6.24 4.79 -10.03
CA PRO A 26 -5.17 3.90 -9.64
C PRO A 26 -5.28 2.63 -10.47
N ASP A 27 -4.33 2.44 -11.38
CA ASP A 27 -4.11 1.17 -12.05
C ASP A 27 -3.75 0.11 -11.01
N VAL A 28 -4.63 -0.88 -10.87
CA VAL A 28 -4.29 -2.15 -10.24
C VAL A 28 -3.69 -3.03 -11.34
N GLU A 29 -2.53 -2.63 -11.87
CA GLU A 29 -1.73 -3.44 -12.78
C GLU A 29 -0.25 -3.30 -12.40
N ALA A 30 0.21 -4.25 -11.59
CA ALA A 30 1.58 -4.72 -11.63
C ALA A 30 1.50 -6.24 -11.79
N ILE A 31 1.03 -6.65 -12.97
CA ILE A 31 1.26 -7.96 -13.54
C ILE A 31 2.14 -7.67 -14.75
N ASP A 32 3.36 -8.20 -14.73
CA ASP A 32 4.29 -8.15 -15.85
C ASP A 32 3.57 -8.67 -17.12
N HIS A 33 3.33 -7.76 -18.06
CA HIS A 33 3.09 -8.11 -19.46
C HIS A 33 4.40 -7.84 -20.19
N ASP A 34 5.20 -8.90 -20.34
CA ASP A 34 6.29 -8.93 -21.28
C ASP A 34 5.72 -8.77 -22.70
N GLU A 35 6.38 -7.94 -23.49
CA GLU A 35 6.15 -7.73 -24.92
C GLU A 35 6.37 -9.06 -25.67
N GLU A 36 5.30 -9.68 -26.14
CA GLU A 36 5.36 -10.77 -27.13
C GLU A 36 5.35 -10.15 -28.53
N GLU A 37 6.50 -10.21 -29.20
CA GLU A 37 6.61 -10.07 -30.65
C GLU A 37 6.01 -11.33 -31.31
N ASP A 38 4.79 -11.23 -31.83
CA ASP A 38 4.16 -12.30 -32.60
C ASP A 38 4.60 -12.25 -34.07
N GLU A 39 5.39 -13.24 -34.46
CA GLU A 39 5.72 -13.56 -35.85
C GLU A 39 4.49 -14.09 -36.64
N GLU A 40 4.38 -13.64 -37.88
CA GLU A 40 3.34 -13.97 -38.85
C GLU A 40 3.26 -15.49 -39.16
N ALA A 41 2.04 -16.06 -39.10
CA ALA A 41 1.71 -17.28 -39.84
C ALA A 41 0.35 -17.14 -40.54
N ALA A 42 0.40 -16.99 -41.86
CA ALA A 42 -0.75 -16.87 -42.75
C ALA A 42 -1.57 -18.18 -42.85
N GLY A 43 -2.90 -18.04 -42.84
CA GLY A 43 -3.84 -19.11 -43.16
C GLY A 43 -5.25 -18.58 -43.45
N ASP A 44 -5.62 -18.54 -44.73
CA ASP A 44 -6.90 -18.06 -45.30
C ASP A 44 -8.16 -18.71 -44.70
N GLY A 45 -9.22 -17.91 -44.51
CA GLY A 45 -10.57 -18.44 -44.24
C GLY A 45 -11.60 -17.43 -43.72
N ALA A 46 -12.06 -16.54 -44.61
CA ALA A 46 -13.23 -15.64 -44.53
C ALA A 46 -14.26 -15.83 -43.38
N GLU A 47 -14.42 -14.79 -42.56
CA GLU A 47 -15.66 -13.99 -42.43
C GLU A 47 -15.36 -12.73 -41.58
N ASN A 48 -15.45 -11.57 -42.22
CA ASN A 48 -15.00 -10.28 -41.68
C ASN A 48 -16.16 -9.62 -40.90
N ASP A 49 -16.37 -10.02 -39.64
CA ASP A 49 -17.18 -9.22 -38.69
C ASP A 49 -16.26 -8.22 -37.99
N GLN A 50 -15.92 -7.15 -38.72
CA GLN A 50 -15.29 -5.97 -38.14
C GLN A 50 -16.32 -5.25 -37.27
N GLY A 51 -16.52 -5.76 -36.05
CA GLY A 51 -17.15 -5.04 -34.96
C GLY A 51 -16.29 -3.81 -34.65
N ASN A 52 -16.57 -2.71 -35.33
CA ASN A 52 -15.97 -1.41 -35.07
C ASN A 52 -16.20 -1.09 -33.59
N SER A 53 -15.16 -1.20 -32.75
CA SER A 53 -15.31 -1.00 -31.31
C SER A 53 -15.61 0.48 -31.08
N GLU A 54 -16.87 0.80 -30.82
CA GLU A 54 -17.35 2.18 -30.65
C GLU A 54 -16.55 2.87 -29.54
N THR A 55 -15.84 3.95 -29.89
CA THR A 55 -15.01 4.69 -28.93
C THR A 55 -15.89 5.48 -27.95
N SER A 56 -15.35 5.87 -26.78
CA SER A 56 -16.05 6.74 -25.82
C SER A 56 -16.53 8.06 -26.45
N LYS A 57 -15.77 8.58 -27.41
CA LYS A 57 -16.09 9.78 -28.18
C LYS A 57 -17.33 9.56 -29.05
N ASP A 58 -17.42 8.43 -29.74
CA ASP A 58 -18.55 8.10 -30.61
C ASP A 58 -19.85 7.93 -29.80
N ARG A 59 -19.76 7.31 -28.61
CA ARG A 59 -20.90 7.19 -27.68
C ARG A 59 -21.41 8.54 -27.21
N LEU A 60 -20.50 9.44 -26.82
CA LEU A 60 -20.88 10.80 -26.40
C LEU A 60 -21.48 11.60 -27.55
N ALA A 61 -20.90 11.53 -28.75
CA ALA A 61 -21.42 12.19 -29.95
C ALA A 61 -22.87 11.74 -30.25
N ARG A 62 -23.16 10.45 -30.08
CA ARG A 62 -24.51 9.88 -30.22
C ARG A 62 -25.45 10.27 -29.07
N TRP A 63 -24.94 10.48 -27.86
CA TRP A 63 -25.74 10.92 -26.71
C TRP A 63 -26.11 12.41 -26.76
N ILE A 64 -25.24 13.28 -27.30
CA ILE A 64 -25.45 14.75 -27.31
C ILE A 64 -26.85 15.15 -27.81
N PRO A 65 -27.39 14.61 -28.93
CA PRO A 65 -28.74 14.92 -29.39
C PRO A 65 -29.86 14.59 -28.39
N PHE A 66 -29.62 13.67 -27.44
CA PHE A 66 -30.59 13.27 -26.40
C PHE A 66 -30.43 14.05 -25.09
N ARG A 67 -29.45 14.97 -24.98
CA ARG A 67 -29.16 15.69 -23.72
C ARG A 67 -30.39 16.35 -23.10
N ASP A 68 -31.18 17.05 -23.92
CA ASP A 68 -32.39 17.74 -23.45
C ASP A 68 -33.45 16.76 -22.94
N LEU A 69 -33.59 15.61 -23.61
CA LEU A 69 -34.49 14.55 -23.16
C LEU A 69 -34.03 13.93 -21.84
N TYR A 70 -32.73 13.70 -21.66
CA TYR A 70 -32.18 13.20 -20.39
C TYR A 70 -32.41 14.20 -19.25
N LEU A 71 -32.23 15.50 -19.51
CA LEU A 71 -32.51 16.55 -18.54
C LEU A 71 -34.00 16.59 -18.15
N ASP A 72 -34.92 16.48 -19.12
CA ASP A 72 -36.36 16.37 -18.83
C ASP A 72 -36.69 15.16 -17.95
N LYS A 73 -36.06 13.99 -18.21
CA LYS A 73 -36.27 12.79 -17.37
C LYS A 73 -35.67 12.93 -15.98
N LEU A 74 -34.54 13.60 -15.84
CA LEU A 74 -33.95 13.90 -14.53
C LEU A 74 -34.86 14.83 -13.71
N LEU A 75 -35.33 15.93 -14.31
CA LEU A 75 -36.25 16.86 -13.66
C LEU A 75 -37.61 16.22 -13.32
N ARG A 76 -38.10 15.32 -14.19
CA ARG A 76 -39.29 14.51 -13.92
C ARG A 76 -39.11 13.65 -12.67
N ALA A 77 -37.93 13.04 -12.49
CA ALA A 77 -37.61 12.20 -11.33
C ALA A 77 -37.49 13.02 -10.03
N ASP A 78 -36.96 14.25 -10.12
CA ASP A 78 -36.90 15.16 -8.97
C ASP A 78 -38.30 15.65 -8.54
N GLY A 79 -39.21 15.84 -9.50
CA GLY A 79 -40.61 16.22 -9.29
C GLY A 79 -41.56 15.06 -8.94
N LEU A 80 -42.84 15.23 -9.24
CA LEU A 80 -43.91 14.26 -8.90
C LEU A 80 -43.90 12.99 -9.76
N ALA A 81 -43.14 12.94 -10.86
CA ALA A 81 -43.08 11.81 -11.78
C ALA A 81 -44.47 11.19 -12.10
N GLU A 82 -44.68 9.90 -11.83
CA GLU A 82 -45.95 9.19 -12.02
C GLU A 82 -47.08 9.67 -11.10
N ALA A 83 -46.77 10.41 -10.03
CA ALA A 83 -47.70 10.90 -9.03
C ALA A 83 -48.32 12.28 -9.36
N LEU A 84 -48.03 12.88 -10.52
CA LEU A 84 -48.52 14.22 -10.91
C LEU A 84 -50.05 14.40 -10.86
N HIS A 85 -50.80 13.30 -10.90
CA HIS A 85 -52.28 13.29 -10.82
C HIS A 85 -52.80 12.42 -9.66
N MET A 86 -51.93 12.14 -8.69
CA MET A 86 -52.23 11.27 -7.55
C MET A 86 -52.35 12.09 -6.27
N ASP A 87 -53.56 12.59 -6.01
CA ASP A 87 -53.82 13.37 -4.79
C ASP A 87 -54.04 12.46 -3.57
N MET A 88 -54.31 11.17 -3.80
CA MET A 88 -54.58 10.19 -2.75
C MET A 88 -53.41 9.24 -2.55
N CYS A 89 -53.17 8.87 -1.30
CA CYS A 89 -52.17 7.89 -0.88
C CYS A 89 -52.28 6.60 -1.71
N PHE A 90 -51.16 6.16 -2.26
CA PHE A 90 -51.10 4.99 -3.14
C PHE A 90 -51.62 3.72 -2.47
N ARG A 91 -51.36 3.53 -1.17
CA ARG A 91 -51.74 2.33 -0.40
C ARG A 91 -53.21 2.36 0.06
N CYS A 92 -53.57 3.25 0.98
CA CYS A 92 -54.91 3.24 1.59
C CYS A 92 -56.02 3.86 0.73
N LYS A 93 -55.68 4.70 -0.26
CA LYS A 93 -56.66 5.44 -1.09
C LYS A 93 -57.70 6.23 -0.28
N GLN A 94 -57.37 6.63 0.95
CA GLN A 94 -58.29 7.32 1.87
C GLN A 94 -57.81 8.72 2.25
N PHE A 95 -56.50 8.89 2.42
CA PHE A 95 -55.88 10.15 2.82
C PHE A 95 -55.04 10.73 1.68
N ALA A 96 -54.63 12.00 1.80
CA ALA A 96 -53.75 12.65 0.85
C ALA A 96 -52.39 11.93 0.77
N GLY A 97 -51.86 11.78 -0.44
CA GLY A 97 -50.52 11.26 -0.67
C GLY A 97 -49.52 12.40 -0.76
N GLU A 98 -48.75 12.64 0.30
CA GLU A 98 -47.82 13.79 0.36
C GLU A 98 -46.37 13.36 0.55
N TYR A 99 -46.14 12.11 0.99
CA TYR A 99 -44.81 11.62 1.37
C TYR A 99 -44.27 10.62 0.35
N ARG A 100 -42.99 10.74 0.00
CA ARG A 100 -42.24 9.73 -0.76
C ARG A 100 -40.98 9.31 -0.04
N CYS A 101 -40.51 8.11 -0.32
CA CYS A 101 -39.19 7.64 0.10
C CYS A 101 -38.21 7.76 -1.06
N ARG A 102 -37.01 8.31 -0.81
CA ARG A 102 -35.95 8.46 -1.81
C ARG A 102 -35.16 7.17 -2.06
N ASP A 103 -35.14 6.28 -1.06
CA ASP A 103 -34.34 5.05 -1.10
C ASP A 103 -35.14 3.86 -1.65
N CYS A 104 -36.48 3.93 -1.62
CA CYS A 104 -37.35 2.95 -2.27
C CYS A 104 -37.42 3.22 -3.78
N SER A 105 -37.47 2.16 -4.59
CA SER A 105 -37.58 2.25 -6.06
C SER A 105 -38.93 2.76 -6.59
N CYS A 106 -39.80 3.31 -5.73
CA CYS A 106 -41.13 3.76 -6.10
C CYS A 106 -41.28 5.28 -5.98
N SER A 107 -41.58 5.95 -7.09
CA SER A 107 -41.93 7.38 -7.15
C SER A 107 -43.36 7.69 -6.66
N LEU A 108 -43.91 6.85 -5.79
CA LEU A 108 -45.31 6.89 -5.37
C LEU A 108 -45.45 7.70 -4.07
N LEU A 109 -46.61 8.37 -3.94
CA LEU A 109 -46.93 9.16 -2.76
C LEU A 109 -47.81 8.38 -1.77
N PHE A 110 -47.49 8.51 -0.50
CA PHE A 110 -48.17 7.86 0.62
C PHE A 110 -48.65 8.90 1.63
N CYS A 111 -49.67 8.55 2.43
CA CYS A 111 -49.99 9.30 3.63
C CYS A 111 -49.01 8.93 4.76
N GLN A 112 -49.02 9.73 5.83
CA GLN A 112 -48.15 9.57 7.00
C GLN A 112 -48.18 8.14 7.58
N ASP A 113 -49.37 7.56 7.80
CA ASP A 113 -49.48 6.22 8.39
C ASP A 113 -48.95 5.13 7.46
N CYS A 114 -49.28 5.21 6.17
CA CYS A 114 -48.85 4.23 5.18
C CYS A 114 -47.34 4.25 4.95
N VAL A 115 -46.71 5.44 4.99
CA VAL A 115 -45.25 5.54 4.89
C VAL A 115 -44.56 4.97 6.13
N CYS A 116 -45.07 5.25 7.33
CA CYS A 116 -44.54 4.68 8.57
C CYS A 116 -44.70 3.15 8.61
N GLU A 117 -45.86 2.62 8.23
CA GLU A 117 -46.11 1.17 8.18
C GLU A 117 -45.16 0.48 7.19
N GLN A 118 -44.99 1.07 5.99
CA GLN A 118 -44.08 0.54 4.96
C GLN A 118 -42.62 0.48 5.44
N HIS A 119 -42.18 1.46 6.23
CA HIS A 119 -40.80 1.59 6.68
C HIS A 119 -40.60 1.14 8.14
N SER A 120 -41.53 0.37 8.69
CA SER A 120 -41.46 -0.14 10.07
C SER A 120 -40.16 -0.89 10.40
N TYR A 121 -39.58 -1.59 9.41
CA TYR A 121 -38.29 -2.28 9.52
C TYR A 121 -37.13 -1.56 8.81
N MET A 122 -37.37 -0.36 8.26
CA MET A 122 -36.39 0.43 7.51
C MET A 122 -36.34 1.87 8.05
N PRO A 123 -35.99 2.05 9.34
CA PRO A 123 -36.09 3.35 10.03
C PRO A 123 -35.10 4.40 9.51
N LEU A 124 -34.14 4.01 8.66
CA LEU A 124 -33.07 4.86 8.12
C LEU A 124 -33.36 5.33 6.68
N HIS A 125 -34.54 5.01 6.14
CA HIS A 125 -34.92 5.50 4.81
C HIS A 125 -35.24 6.99 4.85
N ARG A 126 -34.76 7.71 3.84
CA ARG A 126 -34.94 9.16 3.70
C ARG A 126 -36.30 9.47 3.10
N ILE A 127 -37.07 10.31 3.79
CA ILE A 127 -38.42 10.69 3.40
C ILE A 127 -38.46 12.15 2.99
N GLU A 128 -39.29 12.44 2.00
CA GLU A 128 -39.55 13.80 1.53
C GLU A 128 -41.06 14.05 1.52
N VAL A 129 -41.45 15.27 1.83
CA VAL A 129 -42.84 15.74 1.80
C VAL A 129 -43.03 16.76 0.69
N TRP A 130 -44.10 16.62 -0.08
CA TRP A 130 -44.46 17.57 -1.12
C TRP A 130 -45.06 18.84 -0.52
N THR A 131 -44.42 19.99 -0.77
CA THR A 131 -44.88 21.30 -0.26
C THR A 131 -45.90 22.00 -1.16
N GLY A 132 -46.23 21.39 -2.30
CA GLY A 132 -47.00 22.00 -3.39
C GLY A 132 -46.13 22.49 -4.56
N SER A 133 -44.85 22.81 -4.31
CA SER A 133 -43.92 23.29 -5.34
C SER A 133 -42.65 22.46 -5.45
N PHE A 134 -42.10 21.98 -4.33
CA PHE A 134 -40.93 21.10 -4.29
C PHE A 134 -41.02 20.10 -3.13
N PHE A 135 -40.14 19.10 -3.15
CA PHE A 135 -39.99 18.15 -2.07
C PHE A 135 -39.07 18.70 -0.97
N ASN A 136 -39.59 18.81 0.25
CA ASN A 136 -38.80 19.16 1.43
C ASN A 136 -38.43 17.90 2.21
N LYS A 137 -37.27 17.90 2.85
CA LYS A 137 -36.79 16.76 3.65
C LYS A 137 -37.60 16.63 4.94
N THR A 138 -37.92 15.40 5.32
CA THR A 138 -38.48 15.04 6.63
C THR A 138 -37.89 13.70 7.08
N CYS A 139 -38.15 13.27 8.31
CA CYS A 139 -37.68 11.97 8.79
C CYS A 139 -38.82 11.13 9.36
N LEU A 140 -38.66 9.81 9.36
CA LEU A 140 -39.68 8.89 9.86
C LEU A 140 -40.00 9.13 11.35
N ALA A 141 -39.04 9.60 12.14
CA ALA A 141 -39.26 9.95 13.54
C ALA A 141 -40.23 11.14 13.70
N ASP A 142 -40.12 12.18 12.85
CA ASP A 142 -41.04 13.34 12.86
C ASP A 142 -42.45 12.93 12.41
N LEU A 143 -42.55 11.91 11.56
CA LEU A 143 -43.81 11.29 11.13
C LEU A 143 -44.40 10.33 12.18
N GLY A 144 -43.72 10.13 13.32
CA GLY A 144 -44.21 9.33 14.44
C GLY A 144 -43.81 7.85 14.39
N LEU A 145 -42.93 7.42 13.48
CA LEU A 145 -42.39 6.06 13.50
C LEU A 145 -41.49 5.88 14.74
N VAL A 146 -41.81 4.87 15.54
CA VAL A 146 -40.98 4.44 16.67
C VAL A 146 -40.43 3.05 16.40
N PHE A 147 -39.10 2.94 16.33
CA PHE A 147 -38.40 1.69 16.09
C PHE A 147 -38.15 0.94 17.41
N GLN A 148 -38.71 -0.26 17.53
CA GLN A 148 -38.49 -1.10 18.72
C GLN A 148 -37.16 -1.85 18.59
N LEU A 149 -36.23 -1.59 19.51
CA LEU A 149 -35.05 -2.41 19.71
C LEU A 149 -35.42 -3.70 20.46
N GLY A 150 -34.83 -4.82 20.05
CA GLY A 150 -35.26 -6.14 20.49
C GLY A 150 -36.45 -6.68 19.67
N HIS A 151 -36.74 -7.98 19.81
CA HIS A 151 -37.82 -8.68 19.08
C HIS A 151 -37.81 -8.50 17.55
N GLY A 152 -36.65 -8.23 16.94
CA GLY A 152 -36.51 -8.03 15.49
C GLY A 152 -37.34 -6.86 14.94
N GLY A 153 -37.55 -5.80 15.72
CA GLY A 153 -38.34 -4.63 15.30
C GLY A 153 -39.84 -4.72 15.57
N ARG A 154 -40.31 -5.85 16.12
CA ARG A 154 -41.73 -6.03 16.48
C ARG A 154 -42.03 -5.35 17.81
N ALA A 155 -43.29 -4.91 17.98
CA ALA A 155 -43.75 -4.31 19.22
C ALA A 155 -43.47 -5.21 20.45
N CYS A 156 -42.89 -4.61 21.49
CA CYS A 156 -42.62 -5.26 22.76
C CYS A 156 -43.90 -5.33 23.61
N CYS A 157 -44.17 -6.47 24.27
CA CYS A 157 -45.33 -6.67 25.16
C CYS A 157 -44.84 -7.32 26.48
N PRO A 158 -45.15 -6.77 27.68
CA PRO A 158 -46.26 -5.85 27.98
C PRO A 158 -45.90 -4.39 28.31
N LEU A 159 -44.62 -3.98 28.35
CA LEU A 159 -44.21 -2.60 28.69
C LEU A 159 -42.97 -2.20 27.86
N PRO A 160 -43.11 -1.48 26.74
CA PRO A 160 -41.95 -0.89 26.06
C PRO A 160 -41.37 0.26 26.90
N SER A 161 -40.06 0.47 26.83
CA SER A 161 -39.41 1.59 27.51
C SER A 161 -39.94 2.94 27.00
N SER A 162 -39.61 4.04 27.69
CA SER A 162 -39.89 5.38 27.16
C SER A 162 -39.21 5.61 25.80
N THR A 163 -39.91 6.31 24.90
CA THR A 163 -39.40 6.68 23.58
C THR A 163 -38.21 7.64 23.72
N ARG A 164 -37.14 7.38 22.97
CA ARG A 164 -35.91 8.17 22.99
C ARG A 164 -35.45 8.47 21.57
N SER A 165 -34.85 9.63 21.34
CA SER A 165 -34.14 9.91 20.09
C SER A 165 -32.74 9.29 20.11
N LEU A 166 -32.38 8.65 19.01
CA LEU A 166 -31.06 8.09 18.71
C LEU A 166 -30.60 8.62 17.35
N VAL A 167 -29.38 9.16 17.30
CA VAL A 167 -28.75 9.51 16.03
C VAL A 167 -28.09 8.27 15.46
N VAL A 168 -28.49 7.84 14.27
CA VAL A 168 -27.90 6.69 13.58
C VAL A 168 -27.21 7.18 12.32
N VAL A 169 -25.91 6.93 12.21
CA VAL A 169 -25.13 7.26 11.01
C VAL A 169 -25.07 6.03 10.12
N ASP A 170 -25.44 6.21 8.85
CA ASP A 170 -25.50 5.17 7.83
C ASP A 170 -24.86 5.65 6.52
N THR A 171 -24.61 4.73 5.58
CA THR A 171 -24.13 5.03 4.22
C THR A 171 -24.98 6.06 3.47
N SER A 172 -26.29 6.12 3.78
CA SER A 172 -27.24 7.06 3.19
C SER A 172 -27.20 8.48 3.81
N GLY A 173 -26.56 8.64 4.97
CA GLY A 173 -26.46 9.90 5.71
C GLY A 173 -26.63 9.73 7.22
N ILE A 174 -26.87 10.85 7.91
CA ILE A 174 -27.09 10.91 9.36
C ILE A 174 -28.58 11.04 9.65
N HIS A 175 -29.12 10.10 10.43
CA HIS A 175 -30.55 9.96 10.69
C HIS A 175 -30.89 10.20 12.15
N ASN A 176 -32.03 10.82 12.39
CA ASN A 176 -32.65 10.87 13.72
C ASN A 176 -33.77 9.83 13.79
N VAL A 177 -33.67 8.89 14.73
CA VAL A 177 -34.61 7.78 14.89
C VAL A 177 -35.23 7.84 16.28
N ALA A 178 -36.55 7.76 16.36
CA ALA A 178 -37.24 7.53 17.62
C ALA A 178 -37.22 6.02 17.91
N ILE A 179 -36.65 5.64 19.06
CA ILE A 179 -36.47 4.25 19.46
C ILE A 179 -37.15 3.94 20.79
N GLN A 180 -37.49 2.68 21.00
CA GLN A 180 -37.86 2.10 22.30
C GLN A 180 -36.99 0.88 22.57
N PHE A 181 -36.49 0.74 23.79
CA PHE A 181 -35.76 -0.44 24.23
C PHE A 181 -36.73 -1.54 24.67
N CYS A 182 -36.28 -2.77 24.55
CA CYS A 182 -36.97 -3.93 25.06
C CYS A 182 -36.63 -4.10 26.54
N GLU A 183 -37.67 -4.32 27.36
CA GLU A 183 -37.57 -4.63 28.80
C GLU A 183 -37.94 -6.10 29.10
N CYS A 184 -38.04 -6.95 28.07
CA CYS A 184 -38.24 -8.38 28.26
C CYS A 184 -36.95 -9.04 28.78
N LEU A 185 -37.15 -10.07 29.61
CA LEU A 185 -36.07 -10.91 30.09
C LEU A 185 -35.53 -11.78 28.95
N ASP A 186 -34.22 -11.95 28.89
CA ASP A 186 -33.55 -12.93 28.04
C ASP A 186 -33.58 -14.34 28.67
N GLU A 187 -32.90 -15.29 28.03
CA GLU A 187 -32.84 -16.70 28.46
C GLU A 187 -32.24 -16.87 29.86
N ASP A 188 -31.40 -15.93 30.30
CA ASP A 188 -30.75 -15.92 31.61
C ASP A 188 -31.57 -15.18 32.67
N GLY A 189 -32.76 -14.68 32.32
CA GLY A 189 -33.64 -13.95 33.23
C GLY A 189 -33.20 -12.52 33.51
N ALA A 190 -32.35 -11.93 32.66
CA ALA A 190 -31.89 -10.55 32.76
C ALA A 190 -32.45 -9.69 31.62
N ILE A 191 -32.54 -8.38 31.83
CA ILE A 191 -32.84 -7.45 30.74
C ILE A 191 -31.53 -7.19 29.99
N PRO A 192 -31.44 -7.43 28.67
CA PRO A 192 -30.23 -7.15 27.92
C PRO A 192 -29.82 -5.68 28.03
N ASP A 193 -28.54 -5.43 28.27
CA ASP A 193 -27.98 -4.08 28.32
C ASP A 193 -28.37 -3.26 27.09
N LEU A 194 -28.60 -1.96 27.28
CA LEU A 194 -29.04 -1.05 26.21
C LEU A 194 -28.13 -1.10 24.97
N TRP A 195 -26.81 -1.17 25.17
CA TRP A 195 -25.85 -1.22 24.08
C TRP A 195 -25.90 -2.55 23.32
N VAL A 196 -26.18 -3.67 23.99
CA VAL A 196 -26.36 -4.98 23.36
C VAL A 196 -27.58 -4.97 22.45
N GLN A 197 -28.67 -4.34 22.88
CA GLN A 197 -29.87 -4.22 22.04
C GLN A 197 -29.61 -3.41 20.76
N VAL A 198 -28.85 -2.31 20.86
CA VAL A 198 -28.42 -1.50 19.70
C VAL A 198 -27.48 -2.30 18.79
N PHE A 199 -26.51 -3.01 19.38
CA PHE A 199 -25.58 -3.88 18.65
C PHE A 199 -26.30 -4.99 17.89
N ARG A 200 -27.27 -5.66 18.52
CA ARG A 200 -28.11 -6.71 17.90
C ARG A 200 -29.00 -6.18 16.78
N ALA A 201 -29.31 -4.88 16.76
CA ALA A 201 -30.02 -4.24 15.66
C ALA A 201 -29.12 -3.95 14.43
N GLY A 202 -27.84 -4.34 14.48
CA GLY A 202 -26.87 -4.11 13.41
C GLY A 202 -26.17 -2.75 13.52
N TRP A 203 -26.21 -2.10 14.69
CA TRP A 203 -25.65 -0.76 14.89
C TRP A 203 -24.63 -0.77 16.04
N LEU A 204 -23.40 -0.33 15.79
CA LEU A 204 -22.39 -0.15 16.83
C LEU A 204 -22.70 1.12 17.64
N PRO A 205 -23.03 1.03 18.94
CA PRO A 205 -23.30 2.20 19.75
C PRO A 205 -22.00 2.95 20.09
N ALA A 206 -22.04 4.29 20.04
CA ALA A 206 -20.90 5.13 20.41
C ALA A 206 -20.58 5.08 21.92
N THR A 207 -21.55 4.71 22.76
CA THR A 207 -21.42 4.61 24.21
C THR A 207 -22.19 3.40 24.73
N THR A 208 -21.72 2.77 25.80
CA THR A 208 -22.31 1.53 26.35
C THR A 208 -23.43 1.79 27.38
N ILE A 209 -23.29 2.83 28.21
CA ILE A 209 -24.22 3.07 29.33
C ILE A 209 -25.55 3.66 28.85
N ARG A 210 -25.50 4.69 28.01
CA ARG A 210 -26.69 5.39 27.52
C ARG A 210 -26.48 5.80 26.06
N PRO A 211 -26.69 4.87 25.10
CA PRO A 211 -26.52 5.15 23.68
C PRO A 211 -27.37 6.35 23.24
N LYS A 212 -26.74 7.32 22.58
CA LYS A 212 -27.37 8.45 21.89
C LYS A 212 -26.96 8.56 20.42
N THR A 213 -25.88 7.89 20.06
CA THR A 213 -25.35 7.80 18.70
C THR A 213 -25.01 6.35 18.42
N ALA A 214 -25.31 5.87 17.22
CA ALA A 214 -24.89 4.57 16.73
C ALA A 214 -24.47 4.65 15.26
N PHE A 215 -23.65 3.70 14.82
CA PHE A 215 -23.13 3.59 13.46
C PHE A 215 -23.55 2.24 12.89
N THR A 216 -24.13 2.21 11.69
CA THR A 216 -24.52 0.91 11.10
C THR A 216 -23.30 0.06 10.79
N PHE A 217 -23.40 -1.27 10.92
CA PHE A 217 -22.31 -2.17 10.51
C PHE A 217 -21.97 -1.98 9.03
N GLN A 218 -23.00 -1.79 8.20
CA GLN A 218 -22.83 -1.51 6.77
C GLN A 218 -21.99 -0.25 6.51
N LEU A 219 -22.19 0.83 7.27
CA LEU A 219 -21.36 2.03 7.15
C LEU A 219 -19.90 1.76 7.53
N LEU A 220 -19.68 1.05 8.63
CA LEU A 220 -18.34 0.78 9.13
C LEU A 220 -17.56 -0.14 8.18
N ASP A 221 -18.21 -1.20 7.67
CA ASP A 221 -17.65 -2.09 6.66
C ASP A 221 -17.35 -1.34 5.36
N PHE A 222 -18.29 -0.52 4.89
CA PHE A 222 -18.09 0.31 3.70
C PHE A 222 -16.91 1.29 3.87
N TYR A 223 -16.78 1.90 5.04
CA TYR A 223 -15.64 2.77 5.33
C TYR A 223 -14.32 2.01 5.32
N LEU A 224 -14.23 0.83 5.95
CA LEU A 224 -12.98 0.05 5.96
C LEU A 224 -12.57 -0.37 4.55
N GLU A 225 -13.51 -0.86 3.73
CA GLU A 225 -13.24 -1.22 2.33
C GLU A 225 -12.76 -0.03 1.49
N LEU A 226 -13.38 1.14 1.67
CA LEU A 226 -12.97 2.37 1.01
C LEU A 226 -11.60 2.87 1.52
N ASN A 227 -11.33 2.72 2.82
CA ASN A 227 -10.06 3.07 3.43
C ASN A 227 -8.93 2.21 2.87
N TRP A 228 -9.13 0.91 2.69
CA TRP A 228 -8.12 0.02 2.10
C TRP A 228 -7.91 0.26 0.61
N SER A 229 -8.99 0.47 -0.14
CA SER A 229 -8.95 0.57 -1.61
C SER A 229 -8.51 1.95 -2.09
N ALA A 230 -9.08 3.01 -1.52
CA ALA A 230 -8.88 4.39 -1.96
C ALA A 230 -8.03 5.22 -0.99
N LYS A 231 -7.59 4.64 0.14
CA LYS A 231 -6.78 5.33 1.17
C LYS A 231 -7.46 6.58 1.73
N THR A 232 -8.80 6.62 1.65
CA THR A 232 -9.59 7.77 2.07
C THR A 232 -9.50 7.95 3.58
N ASN A 233 -9.15 9.17 4.01
CA ASN A 233 -9.11 9.48 5.45
C ASN A 233 -10.54 9.61 6.02
N LEU A 234 -10.66 9.46 7.34
CA LEU A 234 -11.97 9.48 8.01
C LEU A 234 -12.67 10.84 7.91
N ASN A 235 -11.92 11.94 7.87
CA ASN A 235 -12.48 13.29 7.82
C ASN A 235 -13.25 13.52 6.51
N ASP A 236 -12.62 13.24 5.37
CA ASP A 236 -13.25 13.38 4.05
C ASP A 236 -14.45 12.46 3.88
N PHE A 237 -14.37 11.24 4.41
CA PHE A 237 -15.50 10.32 4.44
C PHE A 237 -16.67 10.87 5.27
N TYR A 238 -16.40 11.35 6.49
CA TYR A 238 -17.43 11.93 7.35
C TYR A 238 -18.06 13.17 6.71
N LYS A 239 -17.24 14.04 6.08
CA LYS A 239 -17.72 15.22 5.36
C LYS A 239 -18.59 14.86 4.17
N THR A 240 -18.34 13.71 3.54
CA THR A 240 -19.21 13.17 2.49
C THR A 240 -20.56 12.76 3.07
N LEU A 241 -20.60 12.12 4.24
CA LEU A 241 -21.86 11.81 4.94
C LEU A 241 -22.63 13.07 5.34
N GLU A 242 -21.94 14.12 5.80
CA GLU A 242 -22.55 15.43 6.07
C GLU A 242 -23.18 16.01 4.80
N ASN A 243 -22.45 16.01 3.68
CA ASN A 243 -22.96 16.52 2.40
C ASN A 243 -24.11 15.69 1.83
N LEU A 244 -24.13 14.37 2.04
CA LEU A 244 -25.24 13.50 1.67
C LEU A 244 -26.50 13.80 2.50
N THR A 245 -26.31 14.15 3.77
CA THR A 245 -27.38 14.52 4.69
C THR A 245 -27.92 15.92 4.38
N ASP A 246 -27.04 16.92 4.35
CA ASP A 246 -27.33 18.31 4.02
C ASP A 246 -26.10 19.02 3.42
N LYS A 247 -26.10 19.14 2.08
CA LYS A 247 -25.05 19.83 1.33
C LYS A 247 -25.02 21.36 1.56
N THR A 248 -26.06 21.94 2.15
CA THR A 248 -26.12 23.40 2.40
C THR A 248 -25.32 23.81 3.64
N GLY A 249 -25.06 22.86 4.56
CA GLY A 249 -24.38 23.13 5.83
C GLY A 249 -25.21 23.96 6.82
N VAL A 250 -26.51 24.15 6.56
CA VAL A 250 -27.39 24.99 7.40
C VAL A 250 -27.90 24.20 8.61
N ALA A 251 -28.07 22.88 8.49
CA ALA A 251 -28.43 22.01 9.61
C ALA A 251 -27.16 21.55 10.37
N SER A 252 -26.79 22.23 11.46
CA SER A 252 -25.56 21.94 12.23
C SER A 252 -25.69 20.88 13.35
N GLU A 253 -26.85 20.23 13.48
CA GLU A 253 -27.22 19.57 14.74
C GLU A 253 -26.58 18.18 14.97
N PHE A 254 -25.92 17.59 13.97
CA PHE A 254 -25.52 16.19 13.99
C PHE A 254 -24.02 15.92 13.84
N TYR A 255 -23.14 16.86 14.21
CA TYR A 255 -21.70 16.58 14.22
C TYR A 255 -21.33 15.45 15.20
N ARG A 256 -20.89 14.30 14.69
CA ARG A 256 -20.55 13.06 15.40
C ARG A 256 -19.21 12.45 14.97
N TYR A 257 -18.34 13.24 14.34
CA TYR A 257 -17.03 12.78 13.86
C TYR A 257 -16.17 12.12 14.95
N ARG A 258 -16.10 12.72 16.15
CA ARG A 258 -15.31 12.18 17.26
C ARG A 258 -15.80 10.78 17.68
N GLN A 259 -17.12 10.61 17.73
CA GLN A 259 -17.74 9.32 18.02
C GLN A 259 -17.48 8.31 16.91
N MET A 260 -17.49 8.76 15.65
CA MET A 260 -17.19 7.89 14.51
C MET A 260 -15.75 7.42 14.52
N SER A 261 -14.80 8.30 14.85
CA SER A 261 -13.38 7.94 14.96
C SER A 261 -13.17 6.80 15.94
N LEU A 262 -13.78 6.88 17.14
CA LEU A 262 -13.74 5.81 18.11
C LEU A 262 -14.45 4.54 17.62
N ALA A 263 -15.62 4.68 16.98
CA ALA A 263 -16.40 3.55 16.48
C ALA A 263 -15.63 2.76 15.40
N VAL A 264 -15.03 3.44 14.44
CA VAL A 264 -14.17 2.85 13.40
C VAL A 264 -12.97 2.13 14.02
N ARG A 265 -12.34 2.76 15.01
CA ARG A 265 -11.21 2.18 15.73
C ARG A 265 -11.57 0.86 16.42
N ILE A 266 -12.67 0.84 17.17
CA ILE A 266 -13.19 -0.36 17.82
C ILE A 266 -13.58 -1.41 16.77
N TRP A 267 -14.26 -0.99 15.70
CA TRP A 267 -14.70 -1.90 14.63
C TRP A 267 -13.54 -2.62 13.97
N ARG A 268 -12.48 -1.88 13.61
CA ARG A 268 -11.23 -2.43 13.07
C ARG A 268 -10.62 -3.47 13.99
N HIS A 269 -10.50 -3.17 15.28
CA HIS A 269 -9.96 -4.09 16.27
C HIS A 269 -10.80 -5.39 16.40
N LEU A 270 -12.13 -5.25 16.45
CA LEU A 270 -13.04 -6.41 16.48
C LEU A 270 -12.94 -7.26 15.21
N HIS A 271 -12.77 -6.65 14.04
CA HIS A 271 -12.56 -7.36 12.78
C HIS A 271 -11.23 -8.13 12.76
N ALA A 272 -10.15 -7.54 13.25
CA ALA A 272 -8.86 -8.23 13.37
C ALA A 272 -8.97 -9.46 14.29
N LEU A 273 -9.60 -9.33 15.46
CA LEU A 273 -9.86 -10.44 16.38
C LEU A 273 -10.75 -11.54 15.75
N LYS A 274 -11.84 -11.13 15.10
CA LYS A 274 -12.79 -12.04 14.45
C LYS A 274 -12.12 -12.85 13.34
N ARG A 275 -11.32 -12.19 12.49
CA ARG A 275 -10.59 -12.79 11.38
C ARG A 275 -9.67 -13.93 11.84
N GLN A 276 -9.05 -13.77 12.99
CA GLN A 276 -8.09 -14.72 13.56
C GLN A 276 -8.74 -15.69 14.56
N GLY A 277 -10.07 -15.75 14.56
CA GLY A 277 -10.82 -16.70 15.37
C GLY A 277 -10.71 -16.49 16.88
N ARG A 278 -10.24 -15.32 17.35
CA ARG A 278 -10.01 -15.07 18.79
C ARG A 278 -11.29 -15.14 19.62
N GLY A 279 -12.46 -14.97 19.00
CA GLY A 279 -13.77 -15.18 19.64
C GLY A 279 -14.09 -16.65 19.96
N HIS A 280 -13.36 -17.60 19.40
CA HIS A 280 -13.50 -19.04 19.69
C HIS A 280 -12.42 -19.59 20.62
N ASP A 281 -11.44 -18.76 21.00
CA ASP A 281 -10.42 -19.14 21.98
C ASP A 281 -11.02 -19.04 23.41
N PRO A 282 -11.05 -20.13 24.20
CA PRO A 282 -11.55 -20.09 25.57
C PRO A 282 -10.82 -19.10 26.49
N ALA A 283 -9.55 -18.78 26.20
CA ALA A 283 -8.78 -17.78 26.94
C ALA A 283 -9.10 -16.33 26.52
N GLY A 284 -9.88 -16.16 25.44
CA GLY A 284 -10.38 -14.88 24.96
C GLY A 284 -9.31 -13.98 24.28
N PRO A 285 -9.69 -12.74 23.94
CA PRO A 285 -8.82 -11.78 23.25
C PRO A 285 -7.55 -11.41 24.04
N SER A 286 -7.61 -11.37 25.36
CA SER A 286 -6.45 -11.01 26.19
C SER A 286 -5.30 -12.02 26.14
N ALA A 287 -5.56 -13.24 25.68
CA ALA A 287 -4.54 -14.27 25.48
C ALA A 287 -3.93 -14.25 24.05
N THR A 288 -4.21 -13.21 23.26
CA THR A 288 -3.64 -13.07 21.90
C THR A 288 -2.12 -12.97 21.98
N ALA A 289 -1.43 -13.91 21.34
CA ALA A 289 0.02 -13.93 21.30
C ALA A 289 0.59 -12.81 20.40
N PRO A 290 1.86 -12.40 20.61
CA PRO A 290 2.51 -11.43 19.73
C PRO A 290 2.46 -11.89 18.27
N GLY A 291 2.08 -10.96 17.39
CA GLY A 291 1.99 -11.21 15.94
C GLY A 291 0.84 -12.09 15.49
N ALA A 292 0.01 -12.63 16.40
CA ALA A 292 -1.04 -13.57 16.07
C ALA A 292 -2.19 -12.96 15.24
N LEU A 293 -2.29 -11.63 15.18
CA LEU A 293 -3.27 -10.94 14.35
C LEU A 293 -2.82 -10.68 12.91
N ALA A 294 -1.53 -10.87 12.60
CA ALA A 294 -1.00 -10.70 11.26
C ALA A 294 -1.40 -11.87 10.33
N VAL A 295 -1.79 -11.55 9.10
CA VAL A 295 -1.93 -12.54 8.02
C VAL A 295 -0.55 -12.99 7.58
N GLU A 296 -0.18 -14.22 7.90
CA GLU A 296 1.14 -14.78 7.57
C GLU A 296 1.24 -15.21 6.10
N CYS A 297 2.47 -15.22 5.57
CA CYS A 297 2.73 -15.77 4.25
C CYS A 297 2.60 -17.29 4.25
N ALA A 298 1.58 -17.84 3.58
CA ALA A 298 1.34 -19.29 3.51
C ALA A 298 2.43 -20.08 2.77
N ALA A 299 3.22 -19.42 1.92
CA ALA A 299 4.32 -20.03 1.15
C ALA A 299 5.69 -19.91 1.84
N CYS A 300 5.81 -19.15 2.93
CA CYS A 300 6.99 -19.21 3.79
C CYS A 300 7.06 -20.55 4.51
N PRO A 301 8.26 -21.02 4.90
CA PRO A 301 8.39 -22.32 5.55
C PRO A 301 7.85 -22.26 6.99
N HIS A 302 6.92 -23.15 7.33
CA HIS A 302 6.21 -23.24 8.61
C HIS A 302 6.18 -24.70 9.10
N PRO A 303 7.01 -25.07 10.09
CA PRO A 303 7.01 -26.42 10.66
C PRO A 303 5.63 -26.83 11.19
N GLY A 304 5.22 -28.06 10.90
CA GLY A 304 3.90 -28.59 11.29
C GLY A 304 2.71 -28.04 10.49
N ARG A 305 2.94 -27.16 9.50
CA ARG A 305 1.89 -26.66 8.59
C ARG A 305 2.14 -27.01 7.14
N ASN A 306 3.29 -26.60 6.59
CA ASN A 306 3.59 -26.77 5.15
C ASN A 306 4.97 -27.37 4.88
N LEU A 307 5.65 -27.87 5.91
CA LEU A 307 6.89 -28.63 5.78
C LEU A 307 6.66 -30.12 6.11
N PRO A 308 7.39 -31.05 5.48
CA PRO A 308 7.40 -32.46 5.87
C PRO A 308 7.85 -32.62 7.33
N ASP A 309 7.31 -33.60 8.08
CA ASP A 309 7.64 -33.80 9.50
C ASP A 309 9.14 -34.00 9.75
N ASN A 310 9.86 -34.62 8.81
CA ASN A 310 11.29 -34.88 8.86
C ASN A 310 12.14 -33.81 8.14
N TRP A 311 11.62 -32.59 7.96
CA TRP A 311 12.34 -31.52 7.26
C TRP A 311 13.70 -31.19 7.91
N SER A 312 13.84 -31.37 9.22
CA SER A 312 15.08 -31.15 9.97
C SER A 312 16.20 -32.10 9.59
N ASP A 313 15.86 -33.32 9.17
CA ASP A 313 16.80 -34.39 8.81
C ASP A 313 17.25 -34.31 7.34
N CYS A 314 16.84 -33.25 6.63
CA CYS A 314 17.19 -33.03 5.25
C CYS A 314 18.72 -32.99 5.07
N PRO A 315 19.28 -33.63 4.02
CA PRO A 315 20.69 -33.53 3.73
C PRO A 315 21.14 -32.07 3.56
N PRO A 316 22.35 -31.68 4.02
CA PRO A 316 22.84 -30.30 3.93
C PRO A 316 22.76 -29.69 2.52
N GLU A 317 22.96 -30.50 1.47
CA GLU A 317 22.89 -30.07 0.08
C GLU A 317 21.48 -29.70 -0.41
N ARG A 318 20.42 -30.13 0.28
CA ARG A 318 19.01 -29.83 -0.06
C ARG A 318 18.34 -28.92 0.95
N MET A 319 18.98 -28.68 2.08
CA MET A 319 18.48 -27.89 3.21
C MET A 319 18.07 -26.46 2.83
N TRP A 320 18.64 -25.92 1.74
CA TRP A 320 18.31 -24.60 1.19
C TRP A 320 16.84 -24.42 0.79
N ILE A 321 16.11 -25.51 0.52
CA ILE A 321 14.68 -25.43 0.18
C ILE A 321 13.82 -24.92 1.34
N TYR A 322 14.31 -25.08 2.57
CA TYR A 322 13.62 -24.65 3.80
C TYR A 322 14.13 -23.32 4.34
N PHE A 323 14.98 -22.60 3.59
CA PHE A 323 15.48 -21.31 4.05
C PHE A 323 14.36 -20.26 4.06
N MET A 324 14.33 -19.44 5.09
CA MET A 324 13.44 -18.29 5.15
C MET A 324 14.13 -17.10 4.48
N PHE A 325 13.40 -16.44 3.58
CA PHE A 325 13.88 -15.28 2.84
C PHE A 325 13.26 -14.03 3.45
N LEU A 326 14.10 -13.16 3.99
CA LEU A 326 13.72 -11.88 4.59
C LEU A 326 14.34 -10.74 3.79
N MET A 327 13.61 -9.64 3.67
CA MET A 327 14.14 -8.37 3.20
C MET A 327 13.82 -7.28 4.22
N VAL A 328 14.75 -6.35 4.35
CA VAL A 328 14.75 -5.32 5.39
C VAL A 328 14.95 -3.97 4.72
N ASP A 329 14.12 -3.00 5.07
CA ASP A 329 14.23 -1.63 4.57
C ASP A 329 13.50 -0.62 5.48
N ALA A 330 13.79 0.67 5.30
CA ALA A 330 13.23 1.79 6.02
C ALA A 330 12.50 2.78 5.09
N ASN A 331 11.28 3.13 5.45
CA ASN A 331 10.44 4.10 4.74
C ASN A 331 10.32 5.43 5.49
N PHE A 332 10.92 6.48 4.93
CA PHE A 332 10.90 7.85 5.51
C PHE A 332 9.72 8.72 5.03
N ARG A 333 8.80 8.18 4.23
CA ARG A 333 7.55 8.88 3.88
C ARG A 333 6.49 8.72 4.97
N LEU A 334 6.47 7.59 5.67
CA LEU A 334 5.52 7.26 6.74
C LEU A 334 5.88 7.92 8.08
N ARG A 335 6.04 9.25 8.08
CA ARG A 335 6.36 10.05 9.27
C ARG A 335 5.14 10.26 10.16
N CYS A 336 5.37 10.56 11.43
CA CYS A 336 4.35 10.95 12.40
C CYS A 336 4.80 12.20 13.16
N LYS A 337 3.99 13.26 13.15
CA LYS A 337 4.28 14.49 13.90
C LYS A 337 4.02 14.29 15.39
N ASP A 338 4.79 15.00 16.20
CA ASP A 338 4.56 15.04 17.64
C ASP A 338 3.59 16.17 17.99
N HIS A 339 2.36 15.79 18.34
CA HIS A 339 1.32 16.70 18.82
C HIS A 339 1.05 16.57 20.34
N GLY A 340 1.85 15.77 21.06
CA GLY A 340 1.62 15.51 22.48
C GLY A 340 0.26 14.82 22.77
N ILE A 341 -0.20 13.98 21.84
CA ILE A 341 -1.46 13.23 21.99
C ILE A 341 -1.21 12.00 22.84
N GLU A 342 -1.78 11.96 24.03
CA GLU A 342 -1.84 10.75 24.87
C GLU A 342 -3.00 9.86 24.42
N ASP A 343 -2.67 8.64 24.00
CA ASP A 343 -3.64 7.65 23.50
C ASP A 343 -3.25 6.24 23.95
N ILE A 344 -4.21 5.31 23.93
CA ILE A 344 -4.03 3.91 24.35
C ILE A 344 -4.11 3.02 23.13
N GLU A 345 -3.07 2.25 22.85
CA GLU A 345 -3.07 1.27 21.76
C GLU A 345 -3.87 0.01 22.13
N LEU A 346 -4.79 -0.42 21.25
CA LEU A 346 -5.69 -1.54 21.54
C LEU A 346 -5.03 -2.92 21.37
N SER A 347 -3.97 -3.01 20.56
CA SER A 347 -3.38 -4.29 20.14
C SER A 347 -1.86 -4.20 19.94
N SER A 348 -1.17 -3.49 20.83
CA SER A 348 0.28 -3.29 20.73
C SER A 348 1.04 -4.62 20.67
N GLY A 349 1.83 -4.81 19.61
CA GLY A 349 2.58 -6.03 19.39
C GLY A 349 1.77 -7.25 18.94
N TRP A 350 0.45 -7.13 18.70
CA TRP A 350 -0.40 -8.27 18.32
C TRP A 350 -0.40 -8.55 16.82
N ALA A 351 0.08 -7.63 15.97
CA ALA A 351 0.08 -7.74 14.50
C ALA A 351 1.47 -7.51 13.88
N PHE A 352 1.67 -6.48 13.06
CA PHE A 352 2.96 -6.25 12.37
C PHE A 352 3.88 -5.35 13.16
N PHE A 353 3.33 -4.33 13.81
CA PHE A 353 4.08 -3.52 14.76
C PHE A 353 4.59 -4.38 15.92
N VAL A 354 5.83 -4.11 16.33
CA VAL A 354 6.38 -4.60 17.60
C VAL A 354 5.65 -3.98 18.78
N GLU A 355 5.76 -4.57 19.97
CA GLU A 355 5.19 -3.96 21.18
C GLU A 355 5.99 -2.69 21.54
N GLU A 356 5.29 -1.57 21.61
CA GLU A 356 5.90 -0.24 21.62
C GLU A 356 6.81 -0.02 22.84
N SER A 357 6.38 -0.44 24.03
CA SER A 357 7.12 -0.17 25.27
C SER A 357 8.45 -0.90 25.30
N LYS A 358 8.45 -2.20 24.98
CA LYS A 358 9.67 -3.02 24.90
C LYS A 358 10.59 -2.53 23.81
N TYR A 359 10.03 -2.13 22.67
CA TYR A 359 10.82 -1.61 21.56
C TYR A 359 11.53 -0.31 21.90
N LEU A 360 10.81 0.67 22.46
CA LEU A 360 11.40 1.95 22.86
C LEU A 360 12.45 1.78 23.95
N ASN A 361 12.24 0.87 24.92
CA ASN A 361 13.24 0.56 25.95
C ASN A 361 14.52 -0.01 25.31
N HIS A 362 14.38 -0.97 24.39
CA HIS A 362 15.52 -1.53 23.65
C HIS A 362 16.28 -0.44 22.86
N VAL A 363 15.55 0.41 22.14
CA VAL A 363 16.18 1.50 21.38
C VAL A 363 16.90 2.46 22.31
N ALA A 364 16.30 2.84 23.45
CA ALA A 364 16.93 3.73 24.42
C ALA A 364 18.22 3.15 25.01
N GLU A 365 18.25 1.86 25.32
CA GLU A 365 19.42 1.17 25.88
C GLU A 365 20.59 1.05 24.89
N HIS A 366 20.32 0.88 23.60
CA HIS A 366 21.36 0.54 22.61
C HIS A 366 21.66 1.66 21.59
N ALA A 367 20.85 2.71 21.51
CA ALA A 367 21.00 3.77 20.52
C ALA A 367 22.28 4.61 20.67
N GLU A 368 22.83 4.75 21.88
CA GLU A 368 24.01 5.59 22.14
C GLU A 368 25.33 4.83 21.96
N GLY A 369 25.33 3.50 22.17
CA GLY A 369 26.52 2.65 22.06
C GLY A 369 26.89 2.24 20.63
N GLN A 370 26.00 2.47 19.66
CA GLN A 370 26.22 2.16 18.26
C GLN A 370 26.78 3.40 17.53
N GLY A 371 28.09 3.57 17.53
CA GLY A 371 28.75 4.59 16.70
C GLY A 371 28.38 4.43 15.22
N GLN A 372 28.35 5.55 14.48
CA GLN A 372 28.23 5.51 13.02
C GLN A 372 29.50 4.87 12.46
N ASP A 373 29.46 3.58 12.17
CA ASP A 373 30.55 2.91 11.45
C ASP A 373 30.74 3.61 10.09
N GLU A 374 31.98 4.00 9.78
CA GLU A 374 32.29 4.67 8.52
C GLU A 374 31.85 3.79 7.33
N SER A 375 30.99 4.33 6.47
CA SER A 375 30.47 3.60 5.32
C SER A 375 31.63 3.22 4.38
N THR A 376 31.89 1.92 4.23
CA THR A 376 32.90 1.40 3.29
C THR A 376 32.38 1.32 1.85
N CYS A 377 31.13 1.69 1.60
CA CYS A 377 30.51 1.74 0.26
C CYS A 377 30.67 3.14 -0.37
N SER A 378 30.42 3.24 -1.67
CA SER A 378 30.65 4.45 -2.49
C SER A 378 30.00 5.73 -1.91
N ALA A 379 30.47 6.90 -2.37
CA ALA A 379 30.15 8.21 -1.81
C ALA A 379 28.65 8.60 -1.84
N GLU A 380 27.82 7.98 -2.67
CA GLU A 380 26.39 8.30 -2.81
C GLU A 380 25.55 7.86 -1.59
N HIS A 381 25.94 6.77 -0.93
CA HIS A 381 25.29 6.30 0.30
C HIS A 381 25.44 7.30 1.47
N LYS A 382 26.53 8.09 1.48
CA LYS A 382 26.77 9.14 2.49
C LYS A 382 25.80 10.31 2.37
N ALA A 383 25.30 10.62 1.17
CA ALA A 383 24.37 11.72 0.95
C ALA A 383 22.97 11.40 1.51
N ILE A 384 22.51 10.16 1.33
CA ILE A 384 21.22 9.66 1.84
C ILE A 384 21.21 9.63 3.38
N LEU A 385 22.30 9.15 3.99
CA LEU A 385 22.46 9.12 5.46
C LEU A 385 22.40 10.52 6.10
N ASN A 386 22.92 11.55 5.42
CA ASN A 386 22.93 12.92 5.94
C ASN A 386 21.60 13.68 5.76
N ALA A 387 20.79 13.31 4.76
CA ALA A 387 19.49 13.95 4.52
C ALA A 387 18.43 13.56 5.58
N ASN A 388 18.55 12.38 6.19
CA ASN A 388 17.56 11.79 7.10
C ASN A 388 17.69 12.23 8.58
N LEU A 389 18.51 13.24 8.90
CA LEU A 389 18.86 13.62 10.28
C LEU A 389 18.03 14.77 10.89
N ARG A 390 17.02 15.33 10.19
CA ARG A 390 16.23 16.46 10.72
C ARG A 390 15.06 16.00 11.60
N LYS A 391 15.08 16.45 12.87
CA LYS A 391 14.21 16.03 13.98
C LYS A 391 12.98 16.92 14.20
N ASP A 392 12.93 18.13 13.66
CA ASP A 392 12.01 19.14 14.21
C ASP A 392 10.53 18.78 13.97
N GLY A 393 9.84 18.40 15.06
CA GLY A 393 8.39 18.19 15.13
C GLY A 393 7.86 16.77 14.88
N TYR A 394 8.71 15.72 14.86
CA TYR A 394 8.27 14.34 14.60
C TYR A 394 8.53 13.39 15.78
N ILE A 395 7.52 12.57 16.11
CA ILE A 395 7.65 11.43 17.05
C ILE A 395 8.22 10.19 16.34
N ALA A 396 7.84 10.00 15.07
CA ALA A 396 8.40 8.98 14.19
C ALA A 396 8.90 9.62 12.88
N SER A 397 10.19 9.45 12.60
CA SER A 397 10.86 9.94 11.38
C SER A 397 10.65 9.05 10.15
N GLY A 398 10.06 7.87 10.35
CA GLY A 398 9.80 6.86 9.33
C GLY A 398 9.45 5.53 9.99
N VAL A 399 9.37 4.47 9.18
CA VAL A 399 9.07 3.10 9.61
C VAL A 399 10.14 2.16 9.09
N GLY A 400 10.72 1.32 9.94
CA GLY A 400 11.48 0.15 9.51
C GLY A 400 10.55 -1.05 9.33
N ALA A 401 10.79 -1.89 8.33
CA ALA A 401 10.06 -3.14 8.19
C ALA A 401 10.89 -4.32 7.72
N VAL A 402 10.41 -5.51 8.08
CA VAL A 402 10.90 -6.81 7.65
C VAL A 402 9.79 -7.53 6.90
N LEU A 403 10.06 -7.85 5.63
CA LEU A 403 9.13 -8.55 4.74
C LEU A 403 9.71 -9.90 4.31
N CYS A 404 8.84 -10.82 3.89
CA CYS A 404 9.23 -12.01 3.14
C CYS A 404 9.79 -11.60 1.77
N ALA A 405 11.07 -11.90 1.49
CA ALA A 405 11.73 -11.44 0.27
C ALA A 405 11.16 -12.05 -1.03
N ARG A 406 10.54 -13.24 -0.96
CA ARG A 406 10.00 -13.94 -2.13
C ARG A 406 8.59 -13.50 -2.52
N HIS A 407 7.76 -13.17 -1.53
CA HIS A 407 6.33 -12.93 -1.75
C HIS A 407 5.89 -11.53 -1.33
N ALA A 408 6.81 -10.73 -0.78
CA ALA A 408 6.59 -9.38 -0.28
C ALA A 408 5.53 -9.26 0.83
N PHE A 409 5.41 -10.25 1.71
CA PHE A 409 4.51 -10.20 2.87
C PHE A 409 5.17 -9.51 4.05
N ALA A 410 4.47 -8.57 4.69
CA ALA A 410 4.90 -8.02 5.97
C ALA A 410 4.97 -9.13 7.03
N ARG A 411 6.03 -9.16 7.82
CA ARG A 411 6.22 -10.18 8.86
C ARG A 411 5.52 -9.77 10.16
N PRO A 412 4.96 -10.73 10.92
CA PRO A 412 4.47 -10.46 12.27
C PRO A 412 5.59 -9.89 13.14
N ASN A 413 5.30 -8.82 13.89
CA ASN A 413 6.28 -8.07 14.69
C ASN A 413 7.54 -7.66 13.89
N GLY A 414 7.39 -7.45 12.59
CA GLY A 414 8.47 -7.05 11.69
C GLY A 414 8.53 -5.55 11.41
N VAL A 415 7.65 -4.75 12.01
CA VAL A 415 7.52 -3.31 11.72
C VAL A 415 7.73 -2.50 13.00
N GLY A 416 8.39 -1.35 12.90
CA GLY A 416 8.50 -0.41 14.02
C GLY A 416 8.88 0.99 13.58
N ASP A 417 8.52 1.96 14.41
CA ASP A 417 8.78 3.36 14.14
C ASP A 417 10.23 3.76 14.38
N LEU A 418 10.77 4.62 13.52
CA LEU A 418 12.14 5.11 13.60
C LEU A 418 12.17 6.45 14.32
N GLN A 419 12.78 6.51 15.50
CA GLN A 419 12.79 7.73 16.33
C GLN A 419 13.70 8.82 15.74
N LYS A 420 14.85 8.43 15.17
CA LYS A 420 15.80 9.37 14.55
C LYS A 420 16.59 8.70 13.44
N GLY A 421 15.95 8.58 12.28
CA GLY A 421 16.50 7.85 11.15
C GLY A 421 16.64 6.35 11.44
N GLU A 422 17.18 5.65 10.49
CA GLU A 422 17.48 4.23 10.61
C GLU A 422 18.76 4.01 11.42
N LYS A 423 18.67 3.21 12.49
CA LYS A 423 19.82 2.73 13.26
C LYS A 423 19.83 1.21 13.30
N TYR A 424 21.00 0.63 13.56
CA TYR A 424 21.12 -0.82 13.64
C TYR A 424 20.26 -1.42 14.77
N CYS A 425 20.17 -0.80 15.96
CA CYS A 425 19.31 -1.30 17.03
C CYS A 425 17.83 -1.35 16.63
N ASN A 426 17.34 -0.38 15.84
CA ASN A 426 15.99 -0.43 15.31
C ASN A 426 15.82 -1.67 14.42
N MET A 427 16.65 -1.82 13.39
CA MET A 427 16.49 -2.91 12.41
C MET A 427 16.81 -4.29 13.00
N ASP A 428 17.79 -4.38 13.88
CA ASP A 428 18.12 -5.60 14.63
C ASP A 428 16.91 -6.06 15.43
N TYR A 429 16.25 -5.17 16.17
CA TYR A 429 15.07 -5.53 16.96
C TYR A 429 13.92 -6.05 16.10
N LEU A 430 13.65 -5.43 14.95
CA LEU A 430 12.58 -5.86 14.04
C LEU A 430 12.87 -7.24 13.42
N VAL A 431 14.11 -7.47 12.98
CA VAL A 431 14.55 -8.75 12.44
C VAL A 431 14.44 -9.83 13.53
N LEU A 432 14.98 -9.57 14.72
CA LEU A 432 14.97 -10.53 15.82
C LEU A 432 13.55 -10.82 16.32
N SER A 433 12.69 -9.81 16.44
CA SER A 433 11.28 -9.97 16.84
C SER A 433 10.53 -10.89 15.89
N THR A 434 10.75 -10.75 14.58
CA THR A 434 10.20 -11.68 13.57
C THR A 434 10.73 -13.12 13.75
N LEU A 435 12.00 -13.27 14.13
CA LEU A 435 12.67 -14.57 14.26
C LEU A 435 12.32 -15.29 15.56
N VAL A 436 12.01 -14.57 16.64
CA VAL A 436 11.48 -15.14 17.91
C VAL A 436 10.18 -15.88 17.65
N LEU A 437 9.37 -15.39 16.71
CA LEU A 437 8.10 -16.01 16.28
C LEU A 437 8.29 -17.13 15.24
N SER A 438 9.52 -17.38 14.79
CA SER A 438 9.84 -18.39 13.78
C SER A 438 10.50 -19.61 14.41
N LEU A 439 10.19 -20.80 13.89
CA LEU A 439 10.88 -22.05 14.22
C LEU A 439 12.05 -22.34 13.26
N ILE A 440 12.26 -21.50 12.25
CA ILE A 440 13.30 -21.66 11.22
C ILE A 440 14.26 -20.50 11.29
N HIS A 441 15.53 -20.83 11.54
CA HIS A 441 16.62 -19.88 11.71
C HIS A 441 17.77 -20.07 10.70
N ARG A 442 17.44 -20.60 9.51
CA ARG A 442 18.31 -20.58 8.33
C ARG A 442 17.77 -19.56 7.34
N LEU A 443 18.53 -18.50 7.14
CA LEU A 443 18.03 -17.26 6.56
C LEU A 443 18.79 -16.87 5.29
N VAL A 444 18.06 -16.30 4.34
CA VAL A 444 18.61 -15.36 3.36
C VAL A 444 18.06 -13.99 3.73
N LEU A 445 18.93 -13.05 4.10
CA LEU A 445 18.53 -11.71 4.52
C LEU A 445 19.06 -10.70 3.51
N SER A 446 18.12 -10.08 2.79
CA SER A 446 18.36 -9.02 1.81
C SER A 446 18.24 -7.65 2.46
N TYR A 447 19.25 -6.81 2.28
CA TYR A 447 19.25 -5.44 2.80
C TYR A 447 20.25 -4.60 2.01
N ASP A 448 19.91 -3.34 1.70
CA ASP A 448 20.76 -2.43 0.95
C ASP A 448 22.17 -2.37 1.51
N ILE A 449 22.29 -2.19 2.82
CA ILE A 449 23.58 -2.11 3.50
C ILE A 449 24.01 -3.45 4.10
N ALA A 450 23.57 -4.60 3.57
CA ALA A 450 23.90 -5.93 4.10
C ALA A 450 25.42 -6.14 4.26
N CYS A 451 26.24 -5.58 3.36
CA CYS A 451 27.70 -5.63 3.42
C CYS A 451 28.30 -4.93 4.65
N GLN A 452 27.64 -3.91 5.20
CA GLN A 452 28.04 -3.19 6.41
C GLN A 452 27.35 -3.79 7.64
N TYR A 453 26.03 -3.99 7.53
CA TYR A 453 25.16 -4.46 8.59
C TYR A 453 25.60 -5.83 9.15
N SER A 454 26.00 -6.75 8.27
CA SER A 454 26.41 -8.12 8.63
C SER A 454 27.66 -8.22 9.50
N LYS A 455 28.60 -7.26 9.39
CA LYS A 455 29.94 -7.35 10.02
C LYS A 455 29.90 -7.49 11.53
N LYS A 456 28.98 -6.79 12.19
CA LYS A 456 28.82 -6.78 13.66
C LYS A 456 27.48 -7.34 14.11
N PHE A 457 26.69 -7.92 13.20
CA PHE A 457 25.33 -8.37 13.52
C PHE A 457 25.31 -9.37 14.68
N ASP A 458 26.17 -10.40 14.64
CA ASP A 458 26.25 -11.38 15.74
C ASP A 458 26.76 -10.77 17.05
N THR A 459 27.74 -9.86 16.99
CA THR A 459 28.21 -9.14 18.19
C THR A 459 27.07 -8.34 18.84
N ARG A 460 26.26 -7.66 18.02
CA ARG A 460 25.10 -6.89 18.51
C ARG A 460 24.01 -7.80 19.04
N ARG A 461 23.60 -8.82 18.29
CA ARG A 461 22.59 -9.81 18.68
C ARG A 461 22.90 -10.44 20.04
N LEU A 462 24.14 -10.87 20.26
CA LEU A 462 24.58 -11.49 21.51
C LEU A 462 24.71 -10.51 22.70
N SER A 463 24.65 -9.20 22.43
CA SER A 463 24.66 -8.16 23.48
C SER A 463 23.28 -7.76 23.96
N TYR A 464 22.23 -8.17 23.26
CA TYR A 464 20.84 -7.83 23.58
C TYR A 464 20.26 -8.71 24.69
N SER A 465 19.09 -8.35 25.19
CA SER A 465 18.37 -9.11 26.21
C SER A 465 17.94 -10.49 25.70
N GLU A 466 17.90 -11.47 26.61
CA GLU A 466 17.62 -12.87 26.27
C GLU A 466 16.26 -13.09 25.57
N ASP A 467 15.29 -12.20 25.79
CA ASP A 467 13.95 -12.29 25.20
C ASP A 467 13.92 -12.02 23.68
N VAL A 468 14.95 -11.37 23.14
CA VAL A 468 15.11 -11.14 21.68
C VAL A 468 16.32 -11.89 21.09
N GLN A 469 17.08 -12.59 21.92
CA GLN A 469 18.18 -13.43 21.46
C GLN A 469 17.65 -14.73 20.84
N VAL A 470 17.79 -14.84 19.52
CA VAL A 470 17.41 -16.05 18.77
C VAL A 470 18.67 -16.77 18.33
N ASN A 471 18.77 -18.10 18.52
CA ASN A 471 19.89 -18.87 17.99
C ASN A 471 19.75 -19.03 16.47
N ILE A 472 20.60 -18.36 15.70
CA ILE A 472 20.56 -18.39 14.24
C ILE A 472 21.59 -19.38 13.71
N GLU A 473 21.13 -20.41 13.01
CA GLU A 473 21.98 -21.48 12.52
C GLU A 473 22.85 -21.05 11.34
N ALA A 474 22.28 -20.29 10.41
CA ALA A 474 22.99 -19.79 9.23
C ALA A 474 22.29 -18.57 8.63
N ILE A 475 23.07 -17.56 8.24
CA ILE A 475 22.57 -16.38 7.51
C ILE A 475 23.37 -16.23 6.22
N ARG A 476 22.67 -16.10 5.10
CA ARG A 476 23.21 -15.62 3.83
C ARG A 476 22.80 -14.17 3.65
N TRP A 477 23.77 -13.29 3.58
CA TRP A 477 23.55 -11.87 3.37
C TRP A 477 23.46 -11.57 1.89
N ALA A 478 22.46 -10.79 1.51
CA ALA A 478 22.23 -10.38 0.13
C ALA A 478 21.97 -8.87 0.06
N ILE A 479 22.31 -8.28 -1.07
CA ILE A 479 21.92 -6.91 -1.42
C ILE A 479 20.87 -7.03 -2.55
N PRO A 480 19.76 -6.27 -2.48
CA PRO A 480 18.76 -6.25 -3.55
C PRO A 480 19.37 -5.95 -4.93
N LYS A 481 18.78 -6.52 -5.99
CA LYS A 481 19.38 -6.51 -7.34
C LYS A 481 19.54 -5.12 -7.94
N LYS A 482 18.70 -4.15 -7.59
CA LYS A 482 18.78 -2.77 -8.06
C LYS A 482 19.86 -2.00 -7.29
N HIS A 483 20.07 -2.35 -6.02
CA HIS A 483 21.00 -1.66 -5.13
C HIS A 483 22.45 -2.16 -5.30
N ILE A 484 22.66 -3.42 -5.69
CA ILE A 484 24.02 -4.01 -5.78
C ILE A 484 25.00 -3.19 -6.64
N ALA A 485 24.52 -2.52 -7.70
CA ALA A 485 25.34 -1.74 -8.61
C ALA A 485 26.11 -0.59 -7.91
N VAL A 486 25.55 0.00 -6.85
CA VAL A 486 26.18 1.14 -6.16
C VAL A 486 27.26 0.73 -5.15
N HIS A 487 27.42 -0.56 -4.85
CA HIS A 487 28.38 -1.03 -3.84
C HIS A 487 29.81 -1.21 -4.37
N GLY A 488 30.01 -1.24 -5.69
CA GLY A 488 31.33 -1.35 -6.31
C GLY A 488 32.01 -2.71 -6.08
N LYS A 489 33.34 -2.76 -6.27
CA LYS A 489 34.14 -4.00 -6.21
C LYS A 489 34.09 -4.69 -4.84
N ASN A 490 34.37 -5.99 -4.82
CA ASN A 490 34.25 -6.98 -3.74
C ASN A 490 32.83 -7.27 -3.20
N HIS A 491 31.78 -7.00 -4.00
CA HIS A 491 30.38 -7.17 -3.58
C HIS A 491 29.62 -8.30 -4.28
N SER A 492 30.22 -9.02 -5.23
CA SER A 492 29.57 -10.17 -5.91
C SER A 492 29.08 -11.23 -4.94
N ARG A 493 29.74 -11.40 -3.78
CA ARG A 493 29.30 -12.32 -2.69
C ARG A 493 27.96 -11.97 -2.06
N PHE A 494 27.48 -10.74 -2.20
CA PHE A 494 26.17 -10.29 -1.74
C PHE A 494 25.13 -10.25 -2.87
N SER A 495 25.53 -10.50 -4.12
CA SER A 495 24.64 -10.44 -5.27
C SER A 495 23.69 -11.62 -5.30
N LEU A 496 22.37 -11.36 -5.34
CA LEU A 496 21.35 -12.40 -5.55
C LEU A 496 21.49 -13.12 -6.89
N ASN A 497 22.23 -12.57 -7.86
CA ASN A 497 22.52 -13.26 -9.12
C ASN A 497 23.59 -14.35 -8.97
N PHE A 498 24.51 -14.20 -8.01
CA PHE A 498 25.64 -15.11 -7.81
C PHE A 498 25.50 -15.99 -6.57
N LEU A 499 24.57 -15.67 -5.66
CA LEU A 499 24.28 -16.52 -4.51
C LEU A 499 23.62 -17.83 -4.94
N ARG A 500 24.14 -18.96 -4.45
CA ARG A 500 23.53 -20.27 -4.71
C ARG A 500 22.20 -20.42 -3.98
N HIS A 501 21.29 -21.14 -4.63
CA HIS A 501 20.03 -21.61 -4.04
C HIS A 501 19.05 -20.49 -3.62
N VAL A 502 19.14 -19.31 -4.24
CA VAL A 502 18.20 -18.19 -4.00
C VAL A 502 17.14 -18.06 -5.11
N GLY A 503 17.24 -18.84 -6.18
CA GLY A 503 16.33 -18.80 -7.33
C GLY A 503 16.34 -17.43 -8.01
N ARG A 504 15.19 -17.00 -8.55
CA ARG A 504 15.01 -15.66 -9.15
C ARG A 504 14.60 -14.58 -8.13
N THR A 505 14.89 -14.78 -6.84
CA THR A 505 14.63 -13.76 -5.82
C THR A 505 15.38 -12.47 -6.16
N TYR A 506 14.69 -11.33 -6.16
CA TYR A 506 15.28 -10.04 -6.52
C TYR A 506 15.46 -9.08 -5.34
N GLY A 507 14.75 -9.30 -4.23
CA GLY A 507 14.95 -8.55 -2.98
C GLY A 507 14.34 -7.14 -2.95
N GLU A 508 13.64 -6.69 -3.99
CA GLU A 508 13.04 -5.34 -4.09
C GLU A 508 11.53 -5.33 -3.77
N GLY A 509 10.95 -6.45 -3.36
CA GLY A 509 9.49 -6.53 -3.16
C GLY A 509 8.97 -5.58 -2.07
N ILE A 510 9.85 -5.14 -1.17
CA ILE A 510 9.55 -4.16 -0.12
C ILE A 510 9.23 -2.78 -0.70
N GLU A 511 9.85 -2.39 -1.82
CA GLU A 511 9.54 -1.15 -2.54
C GLU A 511 8.14 -1.18 -3.15
N SER A 512 7.69 -2.33 -3.66
CA SER A 512 6.31 -2.50 -4.12
C SER A 512 5.32 -2.37 -2.96
N ALA A 513 5.66 -2.91 -1.78
CA ALA A 513 4.84 -2.73 -0.58
C ALA A 513 4.84 -1.27 -0.09
N TRP A 514 5.95 -0.54 -0.27
CA TRP A 514 6.00 0.90 -0.03
C TRP A 514 5.13 1.68 -0.98
N ASN A 515 5.13 1.36 -2.27
CA ASN A 515 4.24 2.02 -3.22
C ASN A 515 2.76 1.90 -2.79
N TYR A 516 2.34 0.72 -2.31
CA TYR A 516 0.99 0.49 -1.80
C TYR A 516 0.67 1.29 -0.52
N ASN A 517 1.62 1.43 0.39
CA ASN A 517 1.41 2.06 1.71
C ASN A 517 1.71 3.56 1.74
N ASN A 518 2.58 4.07 0.86
CA ASN A 518 3.00 5.47 0.82
C ASN A 518 1.85 6.49 0.73
N PRO A 519 0.74 6.24 0.01
CA PRO A 519 -0.40 7.14 0.00
C PRO A 519 -1.02 7.38 1.39
N LEU A 520 -0.79 6.49 2.36
CA LEU A 520 -1.26 6.65 3.74
C LEU A 520 -0.51 7.75 4.50
N SER A 521 0.70 8.12 4.06
CA SER A 521 1.53 9.12 4.75
C SER A 521 0.76 10.39 5.10
N GLY A 522 -0.04 10.93 4.17
CA GLY A 522 -0.84 12.12 4.40
C GLY A 522 -1.93 11.95 5.48
N ALA A 523 -2.52 10.76 5.58
CA ALA A 523 -3.54 10.46 6.58
C ALA A 523 -2.94 10.16 7.95
N THR A 524 -1.81 9.44 8.00
CA THR A 524 -1.22 8.95 9.26
C THR A 524 -0.30 9.95 9.94
N ILE A 525 0.20 10.97 9.23
CA ILE A 525 1.18 11.93 9.76
C ILE A 525 0.65 12.79 10.91
N GLU A 526 -0.66 13.07 10.93
CA GLU A 526 -1.31 13.89 11.96
C GLU A 526 -2.01 13.05 13.06
N MET A 527 -1.95 11.72 12.96
CA MET A 527 -2.61 10.83 13.93
C MET A 527 -1.80 10.71 15.23
N GLY A 528 -2.49 10.40 16.33
CA GLY A 528 -1.83 9.89 17.53
C GLY A 528 -1.14 8.55 17.23
N LEU A 529 -0.03 8.27 17.92
CA LEU A 529 0.85 7.13 17.63
C LEU A 529 0.10 5.78 17.69
N ALA A 530 -0.71 5.58 18.73
CA ALA A 530 -1.51 4.38 18.91
C ALA A 530 -2.49 4.12 17.76
N LEU A 531 -3.30 5.11 17.39
CA LEU A 531 -4.22 5.00 16.25
C LEU A 531 -3.47 4.79 14.93
N ARG A 532 -2.31 5.43 14.76
CA ARG A 532 -1.48 5.25 13.57
C ARG A 532 -1.03 3.81 13.41
N HIS A 533 -0.55 3.16 14.48
CA HIS A 533 -0.16 1.74 14.44
C HIS A 533 -1.33 0.87 13.99
N GLU A 534 -2.50 1.06 14.60
CA GLU A 534 -3.71 0.29 14.26
C GLU A 534 -4.14 0.48 12.80
N VAL A 535 -4.05 1.70 12.26
CA VAL A 535 -4.34 1.97 10.85
C VAL A 535 -3.33 1.27 9.93
N LEU A 536 -2.05 1.37 10.25
CA LEU A 536 -1.00 0.80 9.40
C LEU A 536 -0.98 -0.74 9.47
N ASP A 537 -1.18 -1.33 10.64
CA ASP A 537 -1.35 -2.78 10.82
C ASP A 537 -2.50 -3.33 9.97
N ASP A 538 -3.63 -2.62 9.94
CA ASP A 538 -4.80 -2.98 9.13
C ASP A 538 -4.48 -2.94 7.64
N HIS A 539 -3.69 -1.97 7.19
CA HIS A 539 -3.25 -1.87 5.79
C HIS A 539 -2.24 -2.94 5.38
N TRP A 540 -1.29 -3.31 6.24
CA TRP A 540 -0.43 -4.47 5.97
C TRP A 540 -1.21 -5.78 5.99
N ASN A 541 -2.25 -5.90 6.83
CA ASN A 541 -3.15 -7.05 6.80
C ASN A 541 -3.92 -7.12 5.48
N ALA A 542 -4.43 -6.00 4.98
CA ALA A 542 -5.07 -5.93 3.68
C ALA A 542 -4.11 -6.32 2.55
N TRP A 543 -2.87 -5.80 2.56
CA TRP A 543 -1.82 -6.15 1.61
C TRP A 543 -1.51 -7.65 1.62
N ASN A 544 -1.24 -8.23 2.79
CA ASN A 544 -0.94 -9.65 2.94
C ASN A 544 -2.15 -10.52 2.53
N TRP A 545 -3.38 -10.07 2.82
CA TRP A 545 -4.59 -10.78 2.39
C TRP A 545 -4.76 -10.79 0.88
N LEU A 546 -4.63 -9.64 0.20
CA LEU A 546 -4.74 -9.56 -1.25
C LEU A 546 -3.71 -10.46 -1.93
N LYS A 547 -2.48 -10.50 -1.41
CA LYS A 547 -1.44 -11.43 -1.87
C LYS A 547 -1.81 -12.89 -1.61
N THR A 548 -2.44 -13.20 -0.48
CA THR A 548 -2.90 -14.56 -0.17
C THR A 548 -3.97 -15.02 -1.16
N VAL A 549 -4.92 -14.14 -1.50
CA VAL A 549 -5.98 -14.44 -2.48
C VAL A 549 -5.39 -14.66 -3.88
N SER A 550 -4.36 -13.90 -4.27
CA SER A 550 -3.72 -14.04 -5.59
C SER A 550 -2.70 -15.17 -5.70
N PHE A 551 -2.34 -15.84 -4.60
CA PHE A 551 -1.32 -16.90 -4.62
C PHE A 551 -1.61 -18.03 -5.60
N GLY A 552 -2.85 -18.50 -5.72
CA GLY A 552 -3.18 -19.61 -6.59
C GLY A 552 -2.81 -19.33 -8.06
N SER A 553 -3.28 -18.19 -8.59
CA SER A 553 -3.01 -17.80 -9.98
C SER A 553 -1.57 -17.32 -10.18
N HIS A 554 -1.00 -16.61 -9.21
CA HIS A 554 0.37 -16.11 -9.31
C HIS A 554 1.40 -17.24 -9.31
N LEU A 555 1.30 -18.20 -8.37
CA LEU A 555 2.24 -19.32 -8.29
C LEU A 555 2.14 -20.25 -9.50
N ALA A 556 0.94 -20.46 -10.05
CA ALA A 556 0.76 -21.25 -11.27
C ALA A 556 1.48 -20.60 -12.46
N ARG A 557 1.24 -19.30 -12.70
CA ARG A 557 1.90 -18.55 -13.78
C ARG A 557 3.41 -18.51 -13.60
N SER A 558 3.88 -18.22 -12.38
CA SER A 558 5.32 -18.18 -12.09
C SER A 558 5.98 -19.55 -12.27
N LEU A 559 5.27 -20.66 -12.06
CA LEU A 559 5.80 -22.00 -12.32
C LEU A 559 5.93 -22.27 -13.83
N GLU A 560 4.91 -21.94 -14.62
CA GLU A 560 4.95 -22.07 -16.08
C GLU A 560 6.10 -21.26 -16.68
N GLU A 561 6.22 -20.00 -16.27
CA GLU A 561 7.31 -19.11 -16.68
C GLU A 561 8.68 -19.66 -16.24
N ALA A 562 8.80 -20.11 -14.98
CA ALA A 562 10.05 -20.66 -14.47
C ALA A 562 10.49 -21.93 -15.21
N LEU A 563 9.55 -22.80 -15.62
CA LEU A 563 9.86 -23.99 -16.41
C LEU A 563 10.35 -23.61 -17.81
N ARG A 564 9.63 -22.71 -18.49
CA ARG A 564 10.03 -22.20 -19.82
C ARG A 564 11.41 -21.55 -19.76
N LYS A 565 11.61 -20.58 -18.85
CA LYS A 565 12.88 -19.90 -18.66
C LYS A 565 13.99 -20.83 -18.18
N SER A 566 13.69 -21.91 -17.46
CA SER A 566 14.70 -22.89 -17.09
C SER A 566 15.22 -23.65 -18.30
N GLU A 567 14.40 -23.90 -19.31
CA GLU A 567 14.82 -24.58 -20.53
C GLU A 567 15.65 -23.64 -21.41
N GLU A 568 15.15 -22.42 -21.66
CA GLU A 568 15.86 -21.39 -22.43
C GLU A 568 17.26 -21.10 -21.87
N HIS A 569 17.38 -20.91 -20.55
CA HIS A 569 18.68 -20.66 -19.94
C HIS A 569 19.58 -21.90 -19.91
N ARG A 570 19.01 -23.12 -19.93
CA ARG A 570 19.80 -24.35 -19.99
C ARG A 570 20.44 -24.50 -21.36
N GLU A 571 19.65 -24.34 -22.42
CA GLU A 571 20.12 -24.36 -23.81
C GLU A 571 21.20 -23.29 -24.03
N ALA A 572 20.94 -22.05 -23.62
CA ALA A 572 21.93 -20.96 -23.74
C ALA A 572 23.23 -21.24 -22.95
N PHE A 573 23.14 -21.90 -21.80
CA PHE A 573 24.31 -22.29 -21.03
C PHE A 573 25.09 -23.42 -21.70
N GLU A 574 24.40 -24.45 -22.20
CA GLU A 574 25.01 -25.59 -22.89
C GLU A 574 25.69 -25.13 -24.19
N ASP A 575 25.02 -24.31 -24.99
CA ASP A 575 25.59 -23.71 -26.21
C ASP A 575 26.85 -22.90 -25.91
N HIS A 576 26.82 -22.07 -24.87
CA HIS A 576 27.99 -21.27 -24.49
C HIS A 576 29.12 -22.13 -23.92
N ASN A 577 28.79 -23.16 -23.14
CA ASN A 577 29.75 -24.09 -22.57
C ASN A 577 30.46 -24.90 -23.67
N ASP A 578 29.74 -25.30 -24.72
CA ASP A 578 30.25 -26.07 -25.85
C ASP A 578 31.19 -25.27 -26.78
N MET A 579 31.21 -23.93 -26.67
CA MET A 579 32.18 -23.07 -27.38
C MET A 579 33.61 -23.22 -26.86
N TYR A 580 33.80 -23.79 -25.66
CA TYR A 580 35.10 -23.89 -25.00
C TYR A 580 35.54 -25.34 -24.83
N GLU A 581 36.85 -25.59 -24.80
CA GLU A 581 37.37 -26.92 -24.48
C GLU A 581 36.95 -27.35 -23.07
N SER A 582 36.54 -28.61 -22.90
CA SER A 582 36.13 -29.18 -21.61
C SER A 582 37.13 -28.91 -20.48
N LYS A 583 38.42 -28.86 -20.79
CA LYS A 583 39.45 -28.56 -19.80
C LYS A 583 39.29 -27.15 -19.20
N VAL A 584 38.93 -26.16 -20.01
CA VAL A 584 38.75 -24.77 -19.56
C VAL A 584 37.48 -24.65 -18.72
N THR A 585 36.38 -25.28 -19.15
CA THR A 585 35.11 -25.24 -18.43
C THR A 585 35.18 -25.99 -17.09
N ASP A 586 35.92 -27.10 -17.02
CA ASP A 586 36.23 -27.82 -15.78
C ASP A 586 37.04 -26.94 -14.81
N GLU A 587 38.08 -26.26 -15.30
CA GLU A 587 38.89 -25.34 -14.50
C GLU A 587 38.04 -24.20 -13.92
N TRP A 588 37.20 -23.56 -14.74
CA TRP A 588 36.27 -22.51 -14.29
C TRP A 588 35.24 -23.02 -13.28
N THR A 589 34.70 -24.22 -13.51
CA THR A 589 33.76 -24.86 -12.58
C THR A 589 34.38 -25.03 -11.20
N VAL A 590 35.66 -25.46 -11.13
CA VAL A 590 36.39 -25.57 -9.86
C VAL A 590 36.58 -24.22 -9.19
N ILE A 591 36.91 -23.17 -9.96
CA ILE A 591 37.08 -21.80 -9.44
C ILE A 591 35.77 -21.31 -8.80
N VAL A 592 34.65 -21.42 -9.52
CA VAL A 592 33.33 -20.99 -9.04
C VAL A 592 32.90 -21.79 -7.81
N GLN A 593 33.11 -23.11 -7.79
CA GLN A 593 32.82 -23.94 -6.62
C GLN A 593 33.68 -23.55 -5.41
N CYS A 594 34.99 -23.35 -5.59
CA CYS A 594 35.88 -22.91 -4.52
C CYS A 594 35.49 -21.54 -3.96
N TRP A 595 35.09 -20.61 -4.84
CA TRP A 595 34.61 -19.30 -4.44
C TRP A 595 33.30 -19.39 -3.64
N HIS A 596 32.33 -20.21 -4.05
CA HIS A 596 31.08 -20.38 -3.29
C HIS A 596 31.30 -20.95 -1.88
N ILE A 597 32.32 -21.79 -1.69
CA ILE A 597 32.66 -22.32 -0.36
C ILE A 597 33.32 -21.24 0.51
N ASN A 598 34.27 -20.47 -0.05
CA ASN A 598 35.03 -19.47 0.68
C ASN A 598 35.15 -18.14 -0.11
N PRO A 599 34.06 -17.36 -0.23
CA PRO A 599 34.04 -16.16 -1.07
C PRO A 599 34.92 -15.02 -0.52
N ASN A 600 35.31 -15.12 0.76
CA ASN A 600 36.18 -14.13 1.41
C ASN A 600 37.67 -14.39 1.19
N SER A 601 38.05 -15.58 0.74
CA SER A 601 39.46 -16.02 0.68
C SER A 601 39.91 -16.44 -0.71
N LYS A 602 38.98 -16.59 -1.66
CA LYS A 602 39.25 -16.98 -3.04
C LYS A 602 39.06 -15.78 -3.98
N PRO A 603 39.79 -15.72 -5.11
CA PRO A 603 39.56 -14.73 -6.15
C PRO A 603 38.10 -14.76 -6.60
N ASP A 604 37.50 -13.59 -6.80
CA ASP A 604 36.13 -13.48 -7.26
C ASP A 604 36.05 -13.75 -8.77
N PRO A 605 35.42 -14.85 -9.22
CA PRO A 605 35.32 -15.17 -10.64
C PRO A 605 34.34 -14.25 -11.38
N PHE A 606 33.50 -13.50 -10.67
CA PHE A 606 32.48 -12.62 -11.25
C PHE A 606 32.94 -11.17 -11.37
N GLU A 607 34.12 -10.84 -10.84
CA GLU A 607 34.73 -9.54 -11.03
C GLU A 607 35.74 -9.58 -12.16
N GLU A 608 35.62 -8.60 -13.06
CA GLU A 608 36.56 -8.46 -14.15
C GLU A 608 37.97 -8.18 -13.58
N PRO A 609 38.99 -8.98 -13.95
CA PRO A 609 40.35 -8.74 -13.52
C PRO A 609 40.79 -7.37 -14.02
N VAL A 610 41.26 -6.50 -13.11
CA VAL A 610 41.85 -5.23 -13.52
C VAL A 610 43.13 -5.55 -14.29
N ARG A 611 43.09 -5.52 -15.62
CA ARG A 611 44.30 -5.58 -16.44
C ARG A 611 45.08 -4.30 -16.18
N GLY A 612 46.18 -4.43 -15.44
CA GLY A 612 47.04 -3.31 -15.01
C GLY A 612 47.86 -2.67 -16.13
N ILE A 613 47.41 -2.76 -17.38
CA ILE A 613 48.11 -2.11 -18.49
C ILE A 613 47.55 -0.69 -18.59
N SER A 614 48.34 0.28 -18.14
CA SER A 614 47.97 1.68 -18.33
C SER A 614 47.98 2.00 -19.83
N LEU A 615 47.12 2.91 -20.27
CA LEU A 615 47.12 3.38 -21.66
C LEU A 615 48.52 3.86 -22.09
N LYS A 616 49.27 4.47 -21.16
CA LYS A 616 50.67 4.87 -21.35
C LYS A 616 51.63 3.70 -21.55
N THR A 617 51.36 2.55 -20.95
CA THR A 617 52.17 1.34 -21.13
C THR A 617 51.94 0.75 -22.52
N VAL A 618 50.69 0.70 -22.97
CA VAL A 618 50.36 0.28 -24.35
C VAL A 618 50.95 1.25 -25.38
N GLN A 619 50.86 2.56 -25.14
CA GLN A 619 51.47 3.58 -25.99
C GLN A 619 53.00 3.43 -26.07
N LEU A 620 53.65 3.11 -24.95
CA LEU A 620 55.10 2.92 -24.93
C LEU A 620 55.52 1.67 -25.72
N GLU A 621 54.76 0.57 -25.61
CA GLU A 621 55.01 -0.65 -26.38
C GLU A 621 54.82 -0.41 -27.88
N LEU A 622 53.73 0.24 -28.28
CA LEU A 622 53.48 0.59 -29.69
C LEU A 622 54.54 1.55 -30.24
N ALA A 623 54.97 2.55 -29.47
CA ALA A 623 56.04 3.46 -29.87
C ALA A 623 57.40 2.75 -29.99
N GLN A 624 57.66 1.73 -29.18
CA GLN A 624 58.86 0.90 -29.29
C GLN A 624 58.83 0.00 -30.53
N GLU A 625 57.69 -0.63 -30.82
CA GLU A 625 57.49 -1.42 -32.04
C GLU A 625 57.68 -0.55 -33.30
N GLU A 626 57.14 0.66 -33.30
CA GLU A 626 57.30 1.61 -34.41
C GLU A 626 58.76 2.08 -34.56
N ALA A 627 59.47 2.33 -33.45
CA ALA A 627 60.89 2.67 -33.48
C ALA A 627 61.76 1.54 -34.03
N ASP A 628 61.43 0.28 -33.71
CA ASP A 628 62.13 -0.90 -34.22
C ASP A 628 61.88 -1.13 -35.72
N VAL A 629 60.66 -0.87 -36.20
CA VAL A 629 60.31 -0.93 -37.64
C VAL A 629 61.04 0.14 -38.45
N ILE A 630 61.19 1.35 -37.89
CA ILE A 630 61.98 2.43 -38.47
C ILE A 630 63.48 2.06 -38.48
N ALA A 631 63.98 1.44 -37.41
CA ALA A 631 65.37 0.99 -37.32
C ALA A 631 65.72 -0.12 -38.35
N LEU A 632 64.73 -0.90 -38.78
CA LEU A 632 64.84 -1.90 -39.86
C LEU A 632 64.84 -1.30 -41.28
N GLY A 633 64.73 0.04 -41.41
CA GLY A 633 64.88 0.75 -42.67
C GLY A 633 63.60 0.95 -43.48
N THR A 634 62.44 0.70 -42.87
CA THR A 634 61.13 0.94 -43.49
C THR A 634 60.69 2.37 -43.21
N LEU A 635 60.50 3.18 -44.24
CA LEU A 635 60.06 4.58 -44.08
C LEU A 635 58.53 4.63 -43.86
N PRO A 636 58.03 5.44 -42.93
CA PRO A 636 56.59 5.66 -42.77
C PRO A 636 55.97 6.26 -44.05
N GLU A 637 54.86 5.71 -44.55
CA GLU A 637 54.15 6.25 -45.72
C GLU A 637 53.36 7.54 -45.43
N HIS A 638 53.08 7.81 -44.14
CA HIS A 638 52.28 8.94 -43.67
C HIS A 638 52.97 9.67 -42.51
N GLU A 639 52.64 10.96 -42.32
CA GLU A 639 53.20 11.81 -41.25
C GLU A 639 52.77 11.40 -39.83
N ILE A 640 51.70 10.62 -39.70
CA ILE A 640 51.14 10.13 -38.43
C ILE A 640 51.29 8.61 -38.42
N SER A 641 51.77 8.04 -37.31
CA SER A 641 51.89 6.59 -37.19
C SER A 641 50.52 5.93 -37.02
N PRO A 642 50.37 4.63 -37.35
CA PRO A 642 49.11 3.92 -37.14
C PRO A 642 48.64 3.94 -35.67
N SER A 643 49.56 3.88 -34.70
CA SER A 643 49.20 3.98 -33.28
C SER A 643 48.73 5.37 -32.88
N ASP A 644 49.41 6.43 -33.35
CA ASP A 644 49.00 7.82 -33.16
C ASP A 644 47.63 8.08 -33.79
N PHE A 645 47.35 7.51 -34.97
CA PHE A 645 46.05 7.65 -35.64
C PHE A 645 44.91 7.00 -34.84
N VAL A 646 45.13 5.80 -34.30
CA VAL A 646 44.15 5.12 -33.44
C VAL A 646 43.95 5.87 -32.12
N GLN A 647 45.02 6.43 -31.53
CA GLN A 647 44.91 7.27 -30.34
C GLN A 647 44.06 8.52 -30.61
N VAL A 648 44.33 9.24 -31.69
CA VAL A 648 43.55 10.42 -32.09
C VAL A 648 42.09 10.04 -32.34
N ALA A 649 41.82 8.85 -32.90
CA ALA A 649 40.46 8.36 -33.08
C ALA A 649 39.73 8.11 -31.75
N PHE A 650 40.39 7.49 -30.76
CA PHE A 650 39.81 7.31 -29.42
C PHE A 650 39.60 8.65 -28.69
N GLU A 651 40.54 9.59 -28.78
CA GLU A 651 40.38 10.94 -28.22
C GLU A 651 39.19 11.67 -28.88
N LEU A 652 39.03 11.52 -30.20
CA LEU A 652 37.87 12.05 -30.92
C LEU A 652 36.56 11.40 -30.47
N GLU A 653 36.54 10.09 -30.24
CA GLU A 653 35.37 9.36 -29.76
C GLU A 653 35.00 9.78 -28.34
N GLU A 654 35.98 9.90 -27.42
CA GLU A 654 35.77 10.43 -26.07
C GLU A 654 35.21 11.87 -26.11
N HIS A 655 35.76 12.74 -26.97
CA HIS A 655 35.23 14.08 -27.16
C HIS A 655 33.81 14.09 -27.72
N GLN A 656 33.50 13.21 -28.68
CA GLN A 656 32.15 13.07 -29.24
C GLN A 656 31.16 12.55 -28.19
N GLN A 657 31.57 11.58 -27.36
CA GLN A 657 30.75 11.03 -26.28
C GLN A 657 30.50 12.09 -25.21
N ALA A 658 31.53 12.82 -24.77
CA ALA A 658 31.40 13.92 -23.84
C ALA A 658 30.49 15.04 -24.38
N LEU A 659 30.55 15.34 -25.69
CA LEU A 659 29.63 16.25 -26.36
C LEU A 659 28.19 15.70 -26.38
N ARG A 660 27.99 14.41 -26.67
CA ARG A 660 26.67 13.77 -26.65
C ARG A 660 26.07 13.78 -25.25
N ASP A 661 26.86 13.51 -24.22
CA ASP A 661 26.45 13.55 -22.81
C ASP A 661 26.16 14.98 -22.34
N ALA A 662 26.95 15.96 -22.80
CA ALA A 662 26.66 17.37 -22.56
C ALA A 662 25.36 17.80 -23.27
N ILE A 663 25.11 17.35 -24.50
CA ILE A 663 23.89 17.64 -25.27
C ILE A 663 22.67 16.92 -24.67
N SER A 664 22.81 15.68 -24.22
CA SER A 664 21.75 14.91 -23.56
C SER A 664 21.41 15.50 -22.19
N GLY A 665 22.44 15.93 -21.45
CA GLY A 665 22.32 16.71 -20.22
C GLY A 665 21.71 18.10 -20.44
N PHE A 666 21.96 18.73 -21.59
CA PHE A 666 21.26 19.96 -22.00
C PHE A 666 19.81 19.70 -22.39
N ARG A 667 19.46 18.59 -23.05
CA ARG A 667 18.06 18.24 -23.36
C ARG A 667 17.26 17.92 -22.10
N HIS A 668 17.85 17.22 -21.13
CA HIS A 668 17.25 16.99 -19.82
C HIS A 668 17.23 18.27 -18.97
N GLY A 669 18.28 19.08 -19.00
CA GLY A 669 18.37 20.36 -18.29
C GLY A 669 17.47 21.46 -18.85
N VAL A 670 17.16 21.44 -20.15
CA VAL A 670 16.19 22.34 -20.79
C VAL A 670 14.76 21.86 -20.55
N SER A 671 14.48 20.55 -20.49
CA SER A 671 13.19 20.04 -20.02
C SER A 671 12.94 20.36 -18.53
N PHE A 672 13.99 20.28 -17.70
CA PHE A 672 13.90 20.61 -16.27
C PHE A 672 13.85 22.13 -16.00
N LYS A 673 14.49 22.97 -16.83
CA LYS A 673 14.42 24.44 -16.69
C LYS A 673 13.18 25.06 -17.33
N ILE A 674 12.62 24.49 -18.41
CA ILE A 674 11.35 24.99 -18.99
C ILE A 674 10.15 24.70 -18.06
N SER A 675 10.22 23.66 -17.22
CA SER A 675 9.19 23.40 -16.20
C SER A 675 9.31 24.32 -14.96
N ILE A 676 10.45 24.98 -14.75
CA ILE A 676 10.68 25.90 -13.60
C ILE A 676 10.55 27.37 -14.02
N PHE A 677 10.73 27.72 -15.30
CA PHE A 677 10.67 29.12 -15.78
C PHE A 677 9.32 29.58 -16.37
N LEU A 678 8.31 28.70 -16.47
CA LEU A 678 6.94 29.08 -16.89
C LEU A 678 5.96 29.26 -15.71
N GLY A 679 6.45 29.31 -14.46
CA GLY A 679 5.64 29.53 -13.26
C GLY A 679 5.82 30.89 -12.58
N GLN A 680 6.71 31.76 -13.07
CA GLN A 680 6.94 33.09 -12.51
C GLN A 680 7.26 34.07 -13.65
N GLU A 681 6.45 35.14 -13.74
CA GLU A 681 6.52 36.29 -14.68
C GLU A 681 5.51 36.27 -15.83
N PHE A 682 4.25 36.63 -15.56
CA PHE A 682 3.48 37.57 -16.38
C PHE A 682 2.40 38.24 -15.52
N PHE A 683 2.75 39.40 -14.95
CA PHE A 683 1.82 40.38 -14.37
C PHE A 683 2.39 41.79 -14.56
N VAL A 684 2.54 42.24 -15.82
CA VAL A 684 2.63 43.67 -16.19
C VAL A 684 2.14 43.84 -17.64
N LEU A 685 0.82 44.02 -17.82
CA LEU A 685 0.11 45.02 -18.64
C LEU A 685 -1.33 44.60 -18.90
#